data_AF-A0A414BQ98-F1
#
_entry.id   AF-A0A414BQ98-F1
#
_cell.length_a   1.000
_cell.length_b   1.000
_cell.length_c   1.000
_cell.angle_alpha   90.00
_cell.angle_beta   90.00
_cell.angle_gamma   90.00
#
_symmetry.space_group_name_H-M   'P 1'
#
loop_
_entity.id
_entity.type
_entity.pdbx_description
1 polymer ?
#
loop_
_entity_poly.entity_id
_entity_poly.type
_entity_poly.pdbx_seq_one_letter_code
_entity_poly.pdbx_strand_id
1 'polypeptide(L)'
;MKTWMCAMLMTMAVGASAQNPIISGQYSADPTARVFNGKMYLYPSHDIPSPIEKLKEWFCMADYHVFSSTNLTEWQDHGVIVSQDKVPWVQDGSYTMWAPDCVEKDGKYYFYFPAAPKGEEKGFGIGVAVADQPEGPFMPMWKPIEGVHGIDPCVLIDKDGQAYIYWAGAGLHMAKLKPNMMELASEPKLVEGLPEGFKEGPFVFERNGKYYFTFPWVREKDGTETLAYAMADHPMGPFTFKGIIMDESPTKCWTNHHSIVEYQGQWYLFYHHNDYSPKFDKNRSVRIDSLNFNPDGTIQKVIPTLRGVGLTKARSHIQIDRYSALQGKGIGIEYLDKNNCFAGWKTLFSKSNTALIYNKVDFGNEKVEEITVRAKSVKGGVLVVRADGKKGNIIAKVKIPKSAGWKNVRAQVLHAPLGVHALHVSLQSGADVEVDWLGFAALPWDKGAFETHQYRNLFAEMGYKQADIDRKVNEVFNDVFYGKNKVYFEVGDSMGYVSDVKNNDVRTEGMSYGMMAAVQFDKKDIFDRLWRWSKKYMQHQEGPYKGYFAWSCKTDGTRNAQGAASDGELYFVTSLIFASNRWGNDTGINYLKEAQNILDCSMQKVGMDRTAPLINLEHQLITFTPDHWGGKFTDPSYHLPAFYEVWAKWANDGRSQFWKKCAEKSREFLHKCINEKTGLNPDYCNYDGSLMKTGRLLGDAFRYDSWRVPMNIALDYSWACKDKEWQQKYANTLQNFLYSQGIDSFLDQYNVDGTMVEDILPAGTAPKALRHSIGFVATSAAASLVSNHVKGREFVSHFWNAKHEPDKAGFFDGYYDGLLRLFAFMHLSGRYQIIKPQK
;
A
#
# COMPACT_ATOMS: atom_id res chain seq x y z
N MET A 1 -38.78 -23.80 -41.27
CA MET A 1 -37.36 -23.89 -40.86
C MET A 1 -36.95 -22.57 -40.25
N LYS A 2 -36.89 -22.49 -38.92
CA LYS A 2 -36.22 -21.40 -38.17
C LYS A 2 -35.44 -22.08 -37.05
N THR A 3 -34.14 -22.19 -37.24
CA THR A 3 -33.18 -22.79 -36.32
C THR A 3 -32.98 -21.86 -35.13
N TRP A 4 -33.30 -22.36 -33.93
CA TRP A 4 -32.95 -21.70 -32.67
C TRP A 4 -31.50 -22.05 -32.32
N MET A 5 -30.62 -21.05 -32.33
CA MET A 5 -29.26 -21.17 -31.83
C MET A 5 -29.28 -20.87 -30.32
N CYS A 6 -29.15 -21.91 -29.50
CA CYS A 6 -28.85 -21.76 -28.08
C CYS A 6 -27.45 -21.16 -27.92
N ALA A 7 -27.37 -19.89 -27.50
CA ALA A 7 -26.13 -19.29 -27.07
C ALA A 7 -25.77 -19.83 -25.68
N MET A 8 -24.74 -20.67 -25.62
CA MET A 8 -24.12 -21.12 -24.38
C MET A 8 -23.38 -19.91 -23.76
N LEU A 9 -23.92 -19.33 -22.70
CA LEU A 9 -23.23 -18.34 -21.87
C LEU A 9 -22.06 -19.05 -21.17
N MET A 10 -20.86 -18.94 -21.74
CA MET A 10 -19.62 -19.17 -21.00
C MET A 10 -19.42 -17.98 -20.05
N THR A 11 -19.82 -18.15 -18.79
CA THR A 11 -19.40 -17.27 -17.70
C THR A 11 -17.89 -17.40 -17.55
N MET A 12 -17.14 -16.40 -18.02
CA MET A 12 -15.73 -16.25 -17.64
C MET A 12 -15.70 -15.87 -16.15
N ALA A 13 -15.41 -16.84 -15.29
CA ALA A 13 -15.08 -16.58 -13.90
C ALA A 13 -13.85 -15.66 -13.85
N VAL A 14 -14.02 -14.47 -13.29
CA VAL A 14 -12.91 -13.53 -13.05
C VAL A 14 -12.02 -14.17 -11.98
N GLY A 15 -10.78 -14.48 -12.35
CA GLY A 15 -9.85 -15.19 -11.47
C GLY A 15 -9.37 -14.30 -10.34
N ALA A 16 -9.81 -14.60 -9.12
CA ALA A 16 -9.23 -14.02 -7.92
C ALA A 16 -7.86 -14.65 -7.61
N SER A 17 -6.95 -13.77 -7.14
CA SER A 17 -5.54 -13.75 -6.69
C SER A 17 -5.33 -14.27 -5.26
N ALA A 18 -4.26 -14.95 -4.87
CA ALA A 18 -3.80 -15.23 -3.49
C ALA A 18 -2.45 -15.96 -3.56
N GLN A 19 -1.67 -15.96 -2.49
CA GLN A 19 -0.52 -16.82 -2.32
C GLN A 19 -0.51 -17.24 -0.86
N ASN A 20 -0.35 -18.52 -0.55
CA ASN A 20 -0.42 -18.97 0.84
C ASN A 20 0.94 -18.82 1.54
N PRO A 21 1.00 -18.31 2.78
CA PRO A 21 -0.08 -17.65 3.52
C PRO A 21 -0.38 -16.23 2.99
N ILE A 22 -1.63 -15.77 3.14
CA ILE A 22 -2.15 -14.56 2.49
C ILE A 22 -1.89 -13.26 3.25
N ILE A 23 -1.62 -13.35 4.55
CA ILE A 23 -1.26 -12.20 5.39
C ILE A 23 0.23 -12.25 5.66
N SER A 24 0.93 -11.15 5.36
CA SER A 24 2.37 -11.03 5.63
C SER A 24 2.63 -10.02 6.75
N GLY A 25 3.72 -10.21 7.50
CA GLY A 25 4.19 -9.26 8.52
C GLY A 25 3.61 -9.42 9.92
N GLN A 26 2.60 -10.28 10.10
CA GLN A 26 2.06 -10.65 11.42
C GLN A 26 1.54 -12.10 11.38
N TYR A 27 1.40 -12.72 12.55
CA TYR A 27 0.71 -14.01 12.65
C TYR A 27 -0.80 -13.79 12.63
N SER A 28 -1.51 -14.68 11.97
CA SER A 28 -2.96 -14.58 11.77
C SER A 28 -3.56 -15.97 11.83
N ALA A 29 -4.63 -16.11 12.60
CA ALA A 29 -5.26 -17.39 12.83
C ALA A 29 -6.77 -17.30 12.75
N ASP A 30 -7.42 -18.45 12.84
CA ASP A 30 -8.88 -18.58 12.92
C ASP A 30 -9.63 -17.65 11.95
N PRO A 31 -9.37 -17.79 10.63
CA PRO A 31 -9.81 -16.81 9.65
C PRO A 31 -11.31 -16.89 9.42
N THR A 32 -12.02 -15.81 9.73
CA THR A 32 -13.41 -15.64 9.28
C THR A 32 -13.49 -14.69 8.09
N ALA A 33 -13.83 -15.25 6.92
CA ALA A 33 -13.98 -14.52 5.67
C ALA A 33 -15.46 -14.20 5.38
N ARG A 34 -15.73 -12.95 5.00
CA ARG A 34 -17.07 -12.45 4.69
C ARG A 34 -17.00 -11.54 3.46
N VAL A 35 -18.10 -11.46 2.71
CA VAL A 35 -18.20 -10.53 1.57
C VAL A 35 -19.13 -9.39 1.94
N PHE A 36 -18.56 -8.19 2.04
CA PHE A 36 -19.30 -6.97 2.34
C PHE A 36 -18.99 -5.93 1.27
N ASN A 37 -20.00 -5.18 0.81
CA ASN A 37 -19.83 -4.08 -0.14
C ASN A 37 -19.04 -4.49 -1.41
N GLY A 38 -19.22 -5.74 -1.87
CA GLY A 38 -18.53 -6.29 -3.05
C GLY A 38 -17.04 -6.62 -2.86
N LYS A 39 -16.53 -6.58 -1.61
CA LYS A 39 -15.14 -6.92 -1.28
C LYS A 39 -15.08 -8.10 -0.32
N MET A 40 -13.98 -8.85 -0.38
CA MET A 40 -13.65 -9.84 0.64
C MET A 40 -13.11 -9.11 1.88
N TYR A 41 -13.64 -9.44 3.06
CA TYR A 41 -13.11 -9.06 4.36
C TYR A 41 -12.67 -10.32 5.10
N LEU A 42 -11.55 -10.24 5.80
CA LEU A 42 -10.99 -11.31 6.61
C LEU A 42 -10.81 -10.80 8.04
N TYR A 43 -11.42 -11.51 8.98
CA TYR A 43 -11.38 -11.27 10.40
C TYR A 43 -10.65 -12.44 11.08
N PRO A 44 -9.31 -12.41 11.16
CA PRO A 44 -8.56 -13.42 11.89
C PRO A 44 -8.37 -13.05 13.37
N SER A 45 -8.13 -14.03 14.21
CA SER A 45 -7.42 -13.80 15.48
C SER A 45 -5.98 -13.36 15.21
N HIS A 46 -5.42 -12.51 16.07
CA HIS A 46 -4.02 -12.06 15.98
C HIS A 46 -3.14 -12.81 16.99
N ASP A 47 -2.51 -13.90 16.54
CA ASP A 47 -1.53 -14.63 17.34
C ASP A 47 -0.29 -13.74 17.60
N ILE A 48 0.24 -13.78 18.83
CA ILE A 48 1.50 -13.11 19.18
C ILE A 48 2.42 -14.03 19.99
N PRO A 49 3.75 -13.85 19.91
CA PRO A 49 4.64 -14.40 20.93
C PRO A 49 4.22 -13.90 22.32
N SER A 50 3.92 -14.83 23.22
CA SER A 50 3.36 -14.47 24.51
C SER A 50 4.31 -13.60 25.34
N PRO A 51 3.84 -12.45 25.86
CA PRO A 51 4.57 -11.66 26.84
C PRO A 51 4.46 -12.24 28.27
N ILE A 52 3.62 -13.27 28.48
CA ILE A 52 3.40 -13.94 29.76
C ILE A 52 4.09 -15.31 29.79
N GLU A 53 4.90 -15.56 30.82
CA GLU A 53 5.66 -16.81 31.00
C GLU A 53 4.81 -18.08 30.88
N LYS A 54 3.69 -18.15 31.62
CA LYS A 54 2.80 -19.33 31.63
C LYS A 54 2.11 -19.60 30.28
N LEU A 55 2.12 -18.64 29.36
CA LEU A 55 1.50 -18.73 28.03
C LEU A 55 2.53 -18.84 26.90
N LYS A 56 3.84 -18.91 27.21
CA LYS A 56 4.90 -18.99 26.17
C LYS A 56 4.76 -20.17 25.22
N GLU A 57 4.27 -21.29 25.74
CA GLU A 57 4.05 -22.52 24.97
C GLU A 57 2.58 -22.69 24.53
N TRP A 58 1.77 -21.62 24.63
CA TRP A 58 0.34 -21.66 24.37
C TRP A 58 -0.10 -20.59 23.37
N PHE A 59 -1.37 -20.67 22.96
CA PHE A 59 -2.03 -19.65 22.17
C PHE A 59 -2.12 -18.32 22.94
N CYS A 60 -1.79 -17.21 22.27
CA CYS A 60 -1.79 -15.87 22.87
C CYS A 60 -2.29 -14.86 21.85
N MET A 61 -3.46 -14.27 22.10
CA MET A 61 -4.10 -13.28 21.22
C MET A 61 -4.65 -12.11 22.03
N ALA A 62 -4.16 -10.90 21.78
CA ALA A 62 -4.53 -9.70 22.52
C ALA A 62 -5.66 -8.90 21.87
N ASP A 63 -5.84 -9.07 20.56
CA ASP A 63 -6.67 -8.21 19.72
C ASP A 63 -7.03 -8.88 18.38
N TYR A 64 -7.80 -8.15 17.57
CA TYR A 64 -8.18 -8.52 16.22
C TYR A 64 -7.85 -7.38 15.26
N HIS A 65 -7.24 -7.74 14.14
CA HIS A 65 -7.16 -6.90 12.96
C HIS A 65 -8.28 -7.27 11.97
N VAL A 66 -8.55 -6.39 11.00
CA VAL A 66 -9.38 -6.74 9.84
C VAL A 66 -8.63 -6.41 8.55
N PHE A 67 -8.73 -7.32 7.61
CA PHE A 67 -8.14 -7.17 6.29
C PHE A 67 -9.22 -7.12 5.22
N SER A 68 -8.98 -6.42 4.13
CA SER A 68 -9.86 -6.46 2.96
C SER A 68 -9.10 -6.69 1.66
N SER A 69 -9.75 -7.33 0.70
CA SER A 69 -9.22 -7.52 -0.63
C SER A 69 -10.32 -7.52 -1.70
N THR A 70 -10.04 -6.90 -2.85
CA THR A 70 -10.88 -6.99 -4.06
C THR A 70 -10.40 -8.10 -5.00
N ASN A 71 -9.13 -8.48 -4.89
CA ASN A 71 -8.46 -9.41 -5.80
C ASN A 71 -7.97 -10.67 -5.10
N LEU A 72 -8.06 -10.79 -3.77
CA LEU A 72 -7.59 -11.90 -2.92
C LEU A 72 -6.04 -12.09 -2.85
N THR A 73 -5.21 -11.39 -3.65
CA THR A 73 -3.72 -11.39 -3.49
C THR A 73 -3.24 -10.31 -2.55
N GLU A 74 -3.85 -9.15 -2.66
CA GLU A 74 -3.40 -7.95 -1.99
C GLU A 74 -4.39 -7.68 -0.87
N TRP A 75 -3.91 -7.75 0.35
CA TRP A 75 -4.70 -7.58 1.55
C TRP A 75 -4.31 -6.27 2.22
N GLN A 76 -5.28 -5.36 2.32
CA GLN A 76 -5.14 -4.13 3.09
C GLN A 76 -5.44 -4.44 4.55
N ASP A 77 -4.49 -4.19 5.44
CA ASP A 77 -4.70 -4.18 6.89
C ASP A 77 -5.33 -2.83 7.30
N HIS A 78 -6.50 -2.89 7.94
CA HIS A 78 -7.18 -1.69 8.47
C HIS A 78 -6.82 -1.41 9.94
N GLY A 79 -5.93 -2.22 10.53
CA GLY A 79 -5.46 -2.11 11.90
C GLY A 79 -6.34 -2.84 12.91
N VAL A 80 -6.01 -2.64 14.19
CA VAL A 80 -6.73 -3.24 15.32
C VAL A 80 -8.16 -2.69 15.41
N ILE A 81 -9.15 -3.59 15.36
CA ILE A 81 -10.58 -3.26 15.47
C ILE A 81 -11.16 -3.47 16.87
N VAL A 82 -10.70 -4.49 17.59
CA VAL A 82 -11.12 -4.82 18.96
C VAL A 82 -9.91 -5.38 19.71
N SER A 83 -9.73 -5.00 20.99
CA SER A 83 -8.62 -5.43 21.84
C SER A 83 -9.11 -5.72 23.25
N GLN A 84 -8.52 -6.71 23.93
CA GLN A 84 -8.91 -7.11 25.29
C GLN A 84 -8.96 -5.93 26.26
N ASP A 85 -8.05 -4.95 26.11
CA ASP A 85 -7.95 -3.79 27.00
C ASP A 85 -9.12 -2.79 26.87
N LYS A 86 -9.91 -2.93 25.80
CA LYS A 86 -11.07 -2.07 25.51
C LYS A 86 -12.41 -2.74 25.79
N VAL A 87 -12.42 -4.02 26.18
CA VAL A 87 -13.66 -4.76 26.44
C VAL A 87 -13.89 -4.82 27.96
N PRO A 88 -14.97 -4.20 28.50
CA PRO A 88 -15.11 -3.98 29.95
C PRO A 88 -15.11 -5.25 30.81
N TRP A 89 -15.67 -6.34 30.28
CA TRP A 89 -15.88 -7.60 30.98
C TRP A 89 -14.75 -8.62 30.77
N VAL A 90 -13.80 -8.37 29.86
CA VAL A 90 -12.71 -9.31 29.56
C VAL A 90 -11.66 -9.25 30.65
N GLN A 91 -11.18 -10.42 31.09
CA GLN A 91 -10.12 -10.51 32.08
C GLN A 91 -8.82 -9.91 31.55
N ASP A 92 -8.31 -8.93 32.29
CA ASP A 92 -7.06 -8.22 31.99
C ASP A 92 -5.90 -9.22 31.82
N GLY A 93 -5.17 -9.11 30.71
CA GLY A 93 -4.02 -9.97 30.42
C GLY A 93 -4.36 -11.46 30.24
N SER A 94 -5.59 -11.80 29.84
CA SER A 94 -5.98 -13.18 29.55
C SER A 94 -5.39 -13.68 28.22
N TYR A 95 -5.24 -12.80 27.22
CA TYR A 95 -4.81 -13.13 25.85
C TYR A 95 -5.66 -14.23 25.19
N THR A 96 -6.97 -14.17 25.44
CA THR A 96 -7.97 -15.15 25.03
C THR A 96 -8.86 -14.68 23.88
N MET A 97 -8.40 -13.68 23.11
CA MET A 97 -9.13 -13.13 21.95
C MET A 97 -9.02 -14.09 20.75
N TRP A 98 -9.65 -15.27 20.87
CA TRP A 98 -9.63 -16.37 19.89
C TRP A 98 -10.67 -16.22 18.78
N ALA A 99 -10.94 -17.27 17.99
CA ALA A 99 -11.69 -17.21 16.74
C ALA A 99 -12.94 -16.29 16.74
N PRO A 100 -12.96 -15.24 15.91
CA PRO A 100 -14.10 -14.33 15.82
C PRO A 100 -15.03 -14.62 14.64
N ASP A 101 -16.17 -13.93 14.58
CA ASP A 101 -17.01 -13.82 13.39
C ASP A 101 -17.56 -12.40 13.23
N CYS A 102 -17.94 -12.02 12.02
CA CYS A 102 -18.58 -10.75 11.71
C CYS A 102 -19.75 -10.96 10.75
N VAL A 103 -20.89 -10.33 11.01
CA VAL A 103 -22.04 -10.30 10.09
C VAL A 103 -22.61 -8.91 9.97
N GLU A 104 -23.19 -8.60 8.80
CA GLU A 104 -23.94 -7.38 8.56
C GLU A 104 -25.44 -7.66 8.77
N LYS A 105 -26.13 -6.72 9.43
CA LYS A 105 -27.58 -6.70 9.52
C LYS A 105 -28.08 -5.26 9.71
N ASP A 106 -29.06 -4.87 8.91
CA ASP A 106 -29.75 -3.58 8.97
C ASP A 106 -28.77 -2.37 8.91
N GLY A 107 -27.73 -2.47 8.08
CA GLY A 107 -26.73 -1.43 7.86
C GLY A 107 -25.66 -1.34 8.95
N LYS A 108 -25.62 -2.32 9.88
CA LYS A 108 -24.64 -2.39 10.96
C LYS A 108 -23.85 -3.70 10.92
N TYR A 109 -22.61 -3.63 11.38
CA TYR A 109 -21.70 -4.76 11.47
C TYR A 109 -21.58 -5.21 12.91
N TYR A 110 -21.80 -6.50 13.15
CA TYR A 110 -21.75 -7.14 14.47
C TYR A 110 -20.59 -8.12 14.49
N PHE A 111 -19.57 -7.80 15.28
CA PHE A 111 -18.36 -8.59 15.47
C PHE A 111 -18.47 -9.40 16.78
N TYR A 112 -18.51 -10.72 16.65
CA TYR A 112 -18.63 -11.68 17.73
C TYR A 112 -17.26 -12.24 18.07
N PHE A 113 -16.94 -12.31 19.36
CA PHE A 113 -15.62 -12.77 19.79
C PHE A 113 -15.68 -13.47 21.15
N PRO A 114 -14.94 -14.57 21.33
CA PRO A 114 -14.80 -15.20 22.64
C PRO A 114 -13.71 -14.52 23.46
N ALA A 115 -13.86 -14.53 24.78
CA ALA A 115 -12.81 -14.18 25.73
C ALA A 115 -13.14 -14.68 27.14
N ALA A 116 -12.13 -14.77 28.00
CA ALA A 116 -12.29 -15.09 29.43
C ALA A 116 -12.92 -13.90 30.18
N PRO A 117 -14.06 -14.06 30.86
CA PRO A 117 -14.68 -13.00 31.66
C PRO A 117 -13.93 -12.69 32.97
N LYS A 118 -14.04 -11.46 33.48
CA LYS A 118 -13.54 -11.07 34.80
C LYS A 118 -14.22 -11.86 35.91
N GLY A 119 -13.42 -12.36 36.85
CA GLY A 119 -13.91 -13.07 38.04
C GLY A 119 -14.22 -14.55 37.83
N GLU A 120 -14.01 -15.08 36.63
CA GLU A 120 -14.11 -16.52 36.34
C GLU A 120 -12.71 -17.12 36.20
N GLU A 121 -12.37 -18.12 37.02
CA GLU A 121 -11.05 -18.79 36.93
C GLU A 121 -10.95 -19.72 35.70
N LYS A 122 -12.09 -20.23 35.21
CA LYS A 122 -12.20 -21.11 34.05
C LYS A 122 -13.54 -20.86 33.36
N GLY A 123 -13.49 -20.44 32.10
CA GLY A 123 -14.70 -20.18 31.32
C GLY A 123 -14.43 -19.21 30.18
N PHE A 124 -15.35 -19.22 29.21
CA PHE A 124 -15.38 -18.25 28.12
C PHE A 124 -16.80 -17.74 27.96
N GLY A 125 -16.92 -16.44 27.67
CA GLY A 125 -18.14 -15.81 27.18
C GLY A 125 -17.94 -15.32 25.75
N ILE A 126 -19.04 -15.23 25.00
CA ILE A 126 -19.04 -14.64 23.65
C ILE A 126 -19.57 -13.20 23.75
N GLY A 127 -18.73 -12.23 23.40
CA GLY A 127 -19.09 -10.82 23.29
C GLY A 127 -19.56 -10.43 21.89
N VAL A 128 -20.13 -9.22 21.81
CA VAL A 128 -20.49 -8.55 20.56
C VAL A 128 -19.91 -7.14 20.57
N ALA A 129 -19.35 -6.69 19.45
CA ALA A 129 -19.00 -5.31 19.20
C ALA A 129 -19.69 -4.80 17.92
N VAL A 130 -20.10 -3.53 17.90
CA VAL A 130 -20.92 -2.97 16.81
C VAL A 130 -20.20 -1.84 16.10
N ALA A 131 -20.30 -1.78 14.77
CA ALA A 131 -19.78 -0.71 13.92
C ALA A 131 -20.75 -0.34 12.79
N ASP A 132 -20.57 0.86 12.22
CA ASP A 132 -21.29 1.31 11.02
C ASP A 132 -20.53 0.98 9.70
N GLN A 133 -19.30 0.47 9.79
CA GLN A 133 -18.46 0.06 8.67
C GLN A 133 -17.80 -1.29 8.97
N PRO A 134 -17.50 -2.11 7.96
CA PRO A 134 -16.92 -3.44 8.16
C PRO A 134 -15.52 -3.41 8.77
N GLU A 135 -14.77 -2.33 8.57
CA GLU A 135 -13.46 -2.08 9.19
C GLU A 135 -13.52 -1.40 10.57
N GLY A 136 -14.71 -1.09 11.08
CA GLY A 136 -14.89 -0.38 12.35
C GLY A 136 -14.95 1.14 12.23
N PRO A 137 -14.78 1.89 13.34
CA PRO A 137 -14.40 1.40 14.67
C PRO A 137 -15.52 0.58 15.34
N PHE A 138 -15.15 -0.55 15.95
CA PHE A 138 -16.09 -1.41 16.67
C PHE A 138 -16.20 -1.01 18.15
N MET A 139 -17.43 -0.95 18.66
CA MET A 139 -17.72 -0.64 20.05
C MET A 139 -18.21 -1.90 20.78
N PRO A 140 -17.40 -2.48 21.69
CA PRO A 140 -17.78 -3.69 22.41
C PRO A 140 -18.88 -3.43 23.43
N MET A 141 -19.78 -4.40 23.57
CA MET A 141 -20.80 -4.41 24.62
C MET A 141 -20.16 -4.60 26.01
N TRP A 142 -20.84 -4.08 27.04
CA TRP A 142 -20.34 -4.09 28.42
C TRP A 142 -20.42 -5.46 29.11
N LYS A 143 -21.16 -6.42 28.54
CA LYS A 143 -21.25 -7.83 28.98
C LYS A 143 -21.27 -8.78 27.78
N PRO A 144 -20.87 -10.06 27.94
CA PRO A 144 -21.08 -11.08 26.91
C PRO A 144 -22.58 -11.40 26.74
N ILE A 145 -22.91 -12.14 25.68
CA ILE A 145 -24.27 -12.63 25.42
C ILE A 145 -24.67 -13.60 26.55
N GLU A 146 -25.78 -13.29 27.20
CA GLU A 146 -26.31 -14.09 28.29
C GLU A 146 -26.77 -15.48 27.80
N GLY A 147 -26.38 -16.53 28.52
CA GLY A 147 -26.68 -17.93 28.16
C GLY A 147 -25.73 -18.55 27.12
N VAL A 148 -24.72 -17.82 26.65
CA VAL A 148 -23.72 -18.33 25.70
C VAL A 148 -22.36 -18.49 26.39
N HIS A 149 -22.01 -19.75 26.70
CA HIS A 149 -20.74 -20.12 27.34
C HIS A 149 -19.91 -20.98 26.38
N GLY A 150 -18.72 -20.52 26.01
CA GLY A 150 -17.85 -21.20 25.06
C GLY A 150 -17.07 -20.27 24.13
N ILE A 151 -16.53 -20.85 23.06
CA ILE A 151 -15.65 -20.22 22.08
C ILE A 151 -16.20 -20.36 20.67
N ASP A 152 -15.50 -19.75 19.71
CA ASP A 152 -15.71 -19.93 18.27
C ASP A 152 -17.15 -19.65 17.82
N PRO A 153 -17.67 -18.43 18.05
CA PRO A 153 -18.98 -18.05 17.55
C PRO A 153 -19.01 -18.08 16.02
N CYS A 154 -20.11 -18.58 15.47
CA CYS A 154 -20.50 -18.36 14.08
C CYS A 154 -21.95 -17.90 14.03
N VAL A 155 -22.23 -16.90 13.20
CA VAL A 155 -23.56 -16.35 12.98
C VAL A 155 -24.00 -16.57 11.54
N LEU A 156 -25.21 -17.09 11.41
CA LEU A 156 -25.94 -17.25 10.15
C LEU A 156 -27.15 -16.32 10.16
N ILE A 157 -27.25 -15.46 9.14
CA ILE A 157 -28.51 -14.79 8.81
C ILE A 157 -29.21 -15.66 7.76
N ASP A 158 -30.34 -16.25 8.12
CA ASP A 158 -31.10 -17.07 7.20
C ASP A 158 -31.90 -16.20 6.21
N LYS A 159 -32.40 -16.82 5.13
CA LYS A 159 -33.13 -16.16 4.04
C LYS A 159 -34.41 -15.43 4.47
N ASP A 160 -34.95 -15.74 5.64
CA ASP A 160 -36.11 -15.08 6.24
C ASP A 160 -35.73 -13.91 7.18
N GLY A 161 -34.42 -13.61 7.31
CA GLY A 161 -33.87 -12.58 8.20
C GLY A 161 -33.67 -13.03 9.65
N GLN A 162 -34.04 -14.26 10.00
CA GLN A 162 -33.76 -14.83 11.32
C GLN A 162 -32.27 -15.09 11.46
N ALA A 163 -31.69 -14.55 12.53
CA ALA A 163 -30.30 -14.78 12.88
C ALA A 163 -30.16 -15.98 13.82
N TYR A 164 -29.12 -16.79 13.61
CA TYR A 164 -28.76 -17.93 14.43
C TYR A 164 -27.29 -17.80 14.85
N ILE A 165 -26.99 -18.19 16.09
CA ILE A 165 -25.61 -18.26 16.60
C ILE A 165 -25.28 -19.72 16.91
N TYR A 166 -24.07 -20.12 16.57
CA TYR A 166 -23.46 -21.42 16.83
C TYR A 166 -22.14 -21.22 17.59
N TRP A 167 -21.77 -22.13 18.48
CA TRP A 167 -20.52 -22.02 19.24
C TRP A 167 -20.06 -23.37 19.79
N ALA A 168 -18.82 -23.44 20.25
CA ALA A 168 -18.23 -24.61 20.88
C ALA A 168 -18.10 -24.44 22.41
N GLY A 169 -18.54 -25.43 23.19
CA GLY A 169 -18.40 -25.47 24.64
C GLY A 169 -19.06 -26.72 25.22
N ALA A 170 -18.28 -27.71 25.65
CA ALA A 170 -18.78 -29.04 26.04
C ALA A 170 -19.66 -29.73 24.97
N GLY A 171 -19.38 -29.45 23.69
CA GLY A 171 -20.21 -29.82 22.54
C GLY A 171 -20.42 -28.62 21.61
N LEU A 172 -21.04 -28.85 20.46
CA LEU A 172 -21.42 -27.79 19.54
C LEU A 172 -22.86 -27.39 19.82
N HIS A 173 -23.09 -26.10 19.98
CA HIS A 173 -24.37 -25.52 20.38
C HIS A 173 -24.93 -24.61 19.29
N MET A 174 -26.24 -24.36 19.36
CA MET A 174 -26.96 -23.42 18.50
C MET A 174 -28.13 -22.75 19.22
N ALA A 175 -28.45 -21.51 18.83
CA ALA A 175 -29.63 -20.79 19.30
C ALA A 175 -30.07 -19.74 18.27
N LYS A 176 -31.33 -19.28 18.36
CA LYS A 176 -31.79 -18.08 17.64
C LYS A 176 -31.30 -16.82 18.35
N LEU A 177 -30.96 -15.79 17.57
CA LEU A 177 -30.70 -14.44 18.07
C LEU A 177 -31.95 -13.56 17.94
N LYS A 178 -32.11 -12.60 18.85
CA LYS A 178 -33.10 -11.51 18.70
C LYS A 178 -32.71 -10.59 17.53
N PRO A 179 -33.64 -9.76 17.02
CA PRO A 179 -33.33 -8.80 15.96
C PRO A 179 -32.18 -7.83 16.29
N ASN A 180 -31.93 -7.55 17.57
CA ASN A 180 -30.84 -6.68 18.02
C ASN A 180 -29.45 -7.33 17.95
N MET A 181 -29.34 -8.62 17.58
CA MET A 181 -28.08 -9.35 17.39
C MET A 181 -27.20 -9.47 18.63
N MET A 182 -27.71 -9.15 19.83
CA MET A 182 -26.91 -9.10 21.06
C MET A 182 -27.47 -10.02 22.17
N GLU A 183 -28.60 -10.67 21.92
CA GLU A 183 -29.30 -11.51 22.87
C GLU A 183 -29.87 -12.76 22.20
N LEU A 184 -29.99 -13.85 22.96
CA LEU A 184 -30.69 -15.05 22.51
C LEU A 184 -32.21 -14.83 22.45
N ALA A 185 -32.84 -15.39 21.41
CA ALA A 185 -34.28 -15.49 21.22
C ALA A 185 -34.82 -16.91 21.48
N SER A 186 -33.95 -17.87 21.78
CA SER A 186 -34.30 -19.23 22.17
C SER A 186 -33.25 -19.80 23.11
N GLU A 187 -33.63 -20.80 23.90
CA GLU A 187 -32.67 -21.58 24.68
C GLU A 187 -31.61 -22.25 23.78
N PRO A 188 -30.35 -22.34 24.25
CA PRO A 188 -29.30 -23.14 23.62
C PRO A 188 -29.70 -24.61 23.40
N LYS A 189 -29.31 -25.19 22.27
CA LYS A 189 -29.46 -26.61 21.96
C LYS A 189 -28.16 -27.21 21.46
N LEU A 190 -27.90 -28.47 21.79
CA LEU A 190 -26.81 -29.23 21.21
C LEU A 190 -27.09 -29.56 19.73
N VAL A 191 -26.04 -29.53 18.92
CA VAL A 191 -26.07 -29.95 17.53
C VAL A 191 -25.95 -31.47 17.47
N GLU A 192 -26.99 -32.13 16.97
CA GLU A 192 -27.05 -33.59 16.83
C GLU A 192 -26.62 -34.05 15.42
N GLY A 193 -26.34 -35.35 15.27
CA GLY A 193 -26.02 -35.97 13.98
C GLY A 193 -24.57 -35.78 13.51
N LEU A 194 -23.69 -35.36 14.43
CA LEU A 194 -22.25 -35.21 14.24
C LEU A 194 -21.48 -36.46 14.72
N PRO A 195 -20.31 -36.76 14.17
CA PRO A 195 -19.52 -37.94 14.56
C PRO A 195 -18.96 -37.81 15.99
N GLU A 196 -18.59 -38.94 16.58
CA GLU A 196 -17.88 -38.98 17.86
C GLU A 196 -16.48 -38.35 17.76
N GLY A 197 -15.89 -37.96 18.90
CA GLY A 197 -14.60 -37.28 18.98
C GLY A 197 -14.72 -35.78 19.30
N PHE A 198 -13.57 -35.10 19.43
CA PHE A 198 -13.51 -33.68 19.79
C PHE A 198 -13.83 -32.80 18.57
N LYS A 199 -14.68 -31.79 18.77
CA LYS A 199 -15.18 -30.89 17.72
C LYS A 199 -15.26 -29.47 18.28
N GLU A 200 -14.84 -28.49 17.49
CA GLU A 200 -14.93 -27.07 17.81
C GLU A 200 -15.21 -26.25 16.54
N GLY A 201 -14.93 -24.94 16.53
CA GLY A 201 -14.92 -24.11 15.32
C GLY A 201 -16.11 -24.26 14.38
N PRO A 202 -17.37 -24.18 14.85
CA PRO A 202 -18.51 -24.31 13.96
C PRO A 202 -18.50 -23.15 12.95
N PHE A 203 -18.65 -23.47 11.67
CA PHE A 203 -18.91 -22.49 10.64
C PHE A 203 -20.09 -22.95 9.78
N VAL A 204 -21.17 -22.17 9.77
CA VAL A 204 -22.44 -22.54 9.14
C VAL A 204 -22.77 -21.59 8.01
N PHE A 205 -23.12 -22.14 6.85
CA PHE A 205 -23.57 -21.36 5.69
C PHE A 205 -24.72 -22.07 4.95
N GLU A 206 -25.51 -21.27 4.23
CA GLU A 206 -26.59 -21.75 3.37
C GLU A 206 -26.11 -21.75 1.91
N ARG A 207 -26.49 -22.80 1.17
CA ARG A 207 -26.30 -22.86 -0.28
C ARG A 207 -27.39 -23.73 -0.92
N ASN A 208 -28.11 -23.18 -1.89
CA ASN A 208 -29.11 -23.88 -2.70
C ASN A 208 -30.20 -24.61 -1.87
N GLY A 209 -30.68 -23.96 -0.82
CA GLY A 209 -31.69 -24.46 0.11
C GLY A 209 -31.16 -25.48 1.14
N LYS A 210 -29.84 -25.67 1.23
CA LYS A 210 -29.21 -26.60 2.18
C LYS A 210 -28.29 -25.85 3.12
N TYR A 211 -28.25 -26.29 4.38
CA TYR A 211 -27.39 -25.72 5.42
C TYR A 211 -26.20 -26.64 5.64
N TYR A 212 -25.01 -26.10 5.52
CA TYR A 212 -23.74 -26.79 5.71
C TYR A 212 -23.21 -26.40 7.08
N PHE A 213 -23.09 -27.39 7.97
CA PHE A 213 -22.45 -27.21 9.27
C PHE A 213 -21.05 -27.80 9.17
N THR A 214 -20.04 -26.94 9.20
CA THR A 214 -18.64 -27.33 9.05
C THR A 214 -17.88 -27.10 10.36
N PHE A 215 -16.90 -27.93 10.67
CA PHE A 215 -16.21 -27.91 11.96
C PHE A 215 -14.85 -28.63 11.88
N PRO A 216 -13.83 -28.15 12.61
CA PRO A 216 -12.67 -28.96 12.96
C PRO A 216 -13.04 -30.20 13.77
N TRP A 217 -12.40 -31.32 13.48
CA TRP A 217 -12.67 -32.61 14.11
C TRP A 217 -11.38 -33.37 14.40
N VAL A 218 -11.19 -33.77 15.65
CA VAL A 218 -10.13 -34.69 16.07
C VAL A 218 -10.74 -36.09 16.17
N ARG A 219 -10.34 -36.96 15.24
CA ARG A 219 -10.91 -38.31 15.06
C ARG A 219 -10.37 -39.33 16.05
N GLU A 220 -9.10 -39.19 16.40
CA GLU A 220 -8.36 -40.14 17.23
C GLU A 220 -7.79 -39.42 18.44
N LYS A 221 -7.64 -40.14 19.56
CA LYS A 221 -6.95 -39.63 20.73
C LYS A 221 -5.52 -39.25 20.34
N ASP A 222 -5.08 -38.04 20.73
CA ASP A 222 -3.78 -37.45 20.39
C ASP A 222 -3.59 -37.12 18.89
N GLY A 223 -4.68 -37.13 18.10
CA GLY A 223 -4.71 -36.64 16.73
C GLY A 223 -4.73 -35.11 16.61
N THR A 224 -4.54 -34.62 15.39
CA THR A 224 -4.71 -33.20 15.02
C THR A 224 -6.01 -33.00 14.26
N GLU A 225 -6.39 -31.75 14.03
CA GLU A 225 -7.67 -31.44 13.40
C GLU A 225 -7.70 -31.73 11.90
N THR A 226 -8.79 -32.36 11.46
CA THR A 226 -9.28 -32.36 10.08
C THR A 226 -10.47 -31.40 9.98
N LEU A 227 -10.81 -30.91 8.78
CA LEU A 227 -12.07 -30.18 8.57
C LEU A 227 -13.14 -31.14 8.08
N ALA A 228 -14.31 -31.12 8.71
CA ALA A 228 -15.42 -32.00 8.38
C ALA A 228 -16.74 -31.24 8.28
N TYR A 229 -17.78 -31.92 7.78
CA TYR A 229 -19.08 -31.28 7.64
C TYR A 229 -20.27 -32.23 7.71
N ALA A 230 -21.40 -31.63 8.05
CA ALA A 230 -22.73 -32.20 7.98
C ALA A 230 -23.67 -31.27 7.20
N MET A 231 -24.77 -31.81 6.69
CA MET A 231 -25.77 -31.05 5.93
C MET A 231 -27.17 -31.22 6.51
N ALA A 232 -28.01 -30.18 6.41
CA ALA A 232 -29.41 -30.18 6.82
C ALA A 232 -30.31 -29.40 5.85
N ASP A 233 -31.62 -29.57 6.01
CA ASP A 233 -32.67 -28.82 5.31
C ASP A 233 -33.12 -27.55 6.06
N HIS A 234 -32.70 -27.39 7.32
CA HIS A 234 -33.03 -26.27 8.18
C HIS A 234 -31.79 -25.77 8.94
N PRO A 235 -31.74 -24.48 9.32
CA PRO A 235 -30.57 -23.89 9.98
C PRO A 235 -30.25 -24.54 11.33
N MET A 236 -31.25 -25.14 11.99
CA MET A 236 -31.07 -25.83 13.27
C MET A 236 -31.05 -27.37 13.15
N GLY A 237 -30.86 -27.91 11.95
CA GLY A 237 -30.83 -29.36 11.73
C GLY A 237 -32.22 -30.01 11.57
N PRO A 238 -32.31 -31.35 11.69
CA PRO A 238 -31.23 -32.26 12.06
C PRO A 238 -30.12 -32.32 11.00
N PHE A 239 -28.87 -32.40 11.44
CA PHE A 239 -27.72 -32.48 10.55
C PHE A 239 -27.36 -33.94 10.26
N THR A 240 -26.93 -34.22 9.03
CA THR A 240 -26.41 -35.53 8.62
C THR A 240 -24.96 -35.39 8.21
N PHE A 241 -24.04 -36.08 8.89
CA PHE A 241 -22.61 -36.07 8.55
C PHE A 241 -22.35 -36.51 7.10
N LYS A 242 -21.46 -35.80 6.41
CA LYS A 242 -21.14 -36.02 4.97
C LYS A 242 -19.68 -36.30 4.69
N GLY A 243 -18.78 -36.10 5.65
CA GLY A 243 -17.37 -36.48 5.53
C GLY A 243 -16.40 -35.33 5.74
N ILE A 244 -15.20 -35.48 5.17
CA ILE A 244 -14.04 -34.60 5.37
C ILE A 244 -13.91 -33.61 4.21
N ILE A 245 -13.73 -32.33 4.55
CA ILE A 245 -13.37 -31.24 3.64
C ILE A 245 -11.86 -31.20 3.41
N MET A 246 -11.04 -31.33 4.46
CA MET A 246 -9.57 -31.23 4.40
C MET A 246 -8.93 -32.17 5.41
N ASP A 247 -7.92 -32.95 5.00
CA ASP A 247 -7.16 -33.85 5.88
C ASP A 247 -6.36 -33.10 6.95
N GLU A 248 -5.88 -33.84 7.95
CA GLU A 248 -4.91 -33.35 8.92
C GLU A 248 -3.63 -32.82 8.27
N SER A 249 -3.03 -31.79 8.88
CA SER A 249 -1.78 -31.22 8.37
C SER A 249 -0.63 -32.25 8.40
N PRO A 250 0.15 -32.37 7.32
CA PRO A 250 1.34 -33.24 7.30
C PRO A 250 2.44 -32.77 8.26
N THR A 251 2.42 -31.51 8.70
CA THR A 251 3.39 -30.96 9.68
C THR A 251 2.92 -31.10 11.13
N LYS A 252 1.77 -31.72 11.38
CA LYS A 252 1.17 -31.89 12.71
C LYS A 252 0.86 -30.57 13.42
N CYS A 253 0.60 -29.50 12.66
CA CYS A 253 -0.05 -28.31 13.21
C CYS A 253 -1.39 -28.74 13.84
N TRP A 254 -1.57 -28.44 15.13
CA TRP A 254 -2.65 -29.02 15.91
C TRP A 254 -4.03 -28.57 15.43
N THR A 255 -4.26 -27.26 15.39
CA THR A 255 -5.56 -26.67 15.05
C THR A 255 -5.67 -26.36 13.57
N ASN A 256 -6.91 -26.30 13.07
CA ASN A 256 -7.26 -25.92 11.72
C ASN A 256 -8.64 -25.25 11.65
N HIS A 257 -8.84 -24.15 12.38
CA HIS A 257 -10.08 -23.35 12.32
C HIS A 257 -10.24 -22.69 10.93
N HIS A 258 -11.47 -22.56 10.46
CA HIS A 258 -11.76 -22.21 9.05
C HIS A 258 -13.03 -21.37 8.85
N SER A 259 -13.15 -20.83 7.64
CA SER A 259 -14.42 -20.29 7.13
C SER A 259 -14.56 -20.59 5.64
N ILE A 260 -15.81 -20.58 5.17
CA ILE A 260 -16.16 -20.89 3.78
C ILE A 260 -17.07 -19.79 3.23
N VAL A 261 -16.69 -19.19 2.11
CA VAL A 261 -17.44 -18.08 1.54
C VAL A 261 -17.39 -18.10 0.01
N GLU A 262 -18.50 -17.71 -0.61
CA GLU A 262 -18.55 -17.45 -2.05
C GLU A 262 -18.11 -16.02 -2.35
N TYR A 263 -17.22 -15.87 -3.32
CA TYR A 263 -16.84 -14.57 -3.86
C TYR A 263 -16.72 -14.65 -5.37
N GLN A 264 -17.42 -13.76 -6.07
CA GLN A 264 -17.44 -13.68 -7.54
C GLN A 264 -17.74 -15.03 -8.24
N GLY A 265 -18.68 -15.82 -7.68
CA GLY A 265 -19.10 -17.10 -8.27
C GLY A 265 -18.21 -18.30 -7.94
N GLN A 266 -17.15 -18.12 -7.15
CA GLN A 266 -16.27 -19.20 -6.68
C GLN A 266 -16.32 -19.30 -5.16
N TRP A 267 -16.40 -20.54 -4.67
CA TRP A 267 -16.32 -20.82 -3.24
C TRP A 267 -14.86 -21.03 -2.81
N TYR A 268 -14.55 -20.53 -1.62
CA TYR A 268 -13.21 -20.54 -1.05
C TYR A 268 -13.25 -21.11 0.36
N LEU A 269 -12.21 -21.86 0.70
CA LEU A 269 -11.91 -22.30 2.06
C LEU A 269 -10.75 -21.47 2.60
N PHE A 270 -11.00 -20.71 3.66
CA PHE A 270 -9.98 -20.05 4.45
C PHE A 270 -9.67 -20.90 5.66
N TYR A 271 -8.40 -21.06 5.98
CA TYR A 271 -7.91 -21.92 7.06
C TYR A 271 -6.53 -21.43 7.51
N HIS A 272 -5.87 -22.06 8.48
CA HIS A 272 -4.54 -21.62 8.92
C HIS A 272 -3.50 -22.74 8.93
N HIS A 273 -2.24 -22.33 9.04
CA HIS A 273 -1.08 -23.21 9.14
C HIS A 273 0.05 -22.51 9.91
N ASN A 274 1.14 -23.19 10.27
CA ASN A 274 2.28 -22.60 10.99
C ASN A 274 3.45 -22.17 10.07
N ASP A 275 3.14 -21.51 8.94
CA ASP A 275 4.14 -21.22 7.89
C ASP A 275 5.23 -20.24 8.34
N TYR A 276 4.90 -19.28 9.21
CA TYR A 276 5.90 -18.33 9.72
C TYR A 276 6.56 -18.79 11.02
N SER A 277 6.15 -19.92 11.58
CA SER A 277 6.66 -20.47 12.83
C SER A 277 6.73 -22.01 12.78
N PRO A 278 7.54 -22.60 11.88
CA PRO A 278 7.57 -24.05 11.65
C PRO A 278 7.96 -24.90 12.88
N LYS A 279 8.43 -24.26 13.96
CA LYS A 279 8.77 -24.89 15.25
C LYS A 279 7.80 -24.58 16.39
N PHE A 280 6.77 -23.78 16.13
CA PHE A 280 5.80 -23.32 17.13
C PHE A 280 4.43 -23.13 16.48
N ASP A 281 3.57 -24.14 16.57
CA ASP A 281 2.29 -24.19 15.84
C ASP A 281 1.16 -23.37 16.49
N LYS A 282 1.47 -22.55 17.49
CA LYS A 282 0.56 -21.61 18.15
C LYS A 282 0.66 -20.17 17.64
N ASN A 283 1.58 -19.92 16.70
CA ASN A 283 1.70 -18.66 15.97
C ASN A 283 1.38 -18.89 14.48
N ARG A 284 0.11 -18.83 14.12
CA ARG A 284 -0.37 -19.36 12.85
C ARG A 284 -0.39 -18.30 11.76
N SER A 285 -0.69 -18.72 10.55
CA SER A 285 -0.75 -17.91 9.34
C SER A 285 -1.88 -18.39 8.44
N VAL A 286 -2.75 -17.47 8.01
CA VAL A 286 -3.92 -17.78 7.20
C VAL A 286 -3.56 -18.21 5.78
N ARG A 287 -4.27 -19.20 5.28
CA ARG A 287 -4.25 -19.73 3.92
C ARG A 287 -5.66 -19.71 3.31
N ILE A 288 -5.71 -19.79 1.98
CA ILE A 288 -6.93 -19.88 1.18
C ILE A 288 -6.73 -20.88 0.03
N ASP A 289 -7.73 -21.72 -0.24
CA ASP A 289 -7.79 -22.58 -1.42
C ASP A 289 -9.21 -22.62 -1.99
N SER A 290 -9.35 -22.94 -3.29
CA SER A 290 -10.66 -23.06 -3.93
C SER A 290 -11.41 -24.29 -3.40
N LEU A 291 -12.70 -24.11 -3.12
CA LEU A 291 -13.62 -25.17 -2.71
C LEU A 291 -14.67 -25.37 -3.81
N ASN A 292 -14.96 -26.63 -4.14
CA ASN A 292 -15.95 -27.00 -5.15
C ASN A 292 -16.96 -27.99 -4.58
N PHE A 293 -18.12 -28.12 -5.25
CA PHE A 293 -19.19 -29.01 -4.86
C PHE A 293 -19.48 -30.03 -5.96
N ASN A 294 -19.85 -31.24 -5.55
CA ASN A 294 -20.41 -32.25 -6.43
C ASN A 294 -21.84 -31.87 -6.86
N PRO A 295 -22.38 -32.51 -7.93
CA PRO A 295 -23.75 -32.26 -8.37
C PRO A 295 -24.83 -32.49 -7.30
N ASP A 296 -24.60 -33.40 -6.35
CA ASP A 296 -25.50 -33.68 -5.22
C ASP A 296 -25.39 -32.67 -4.06
N GLY A 297 -24.55 -31.65 -4.21
CA GLY A 297 -24.29 -30.63 -3.20
C GLY A 297 -23.21 -31.00 -2.19
N THR A 298 -22.66 -32.22 -2.19
CA THR A 298 -21.55 -32.55 -1.28
C THR A 298 -20.27 -31.78 -1.63
N ILE A 299 -19.44 -31.46 -0.63
CA ILE A 299 -18.17 -30.75 -0.82
C ILE A 299 -17.12 -31.70 -1.41
N GLN A 300 -16.42 -31.24 -2.44
CA GLN A 300 -15.21 -31.90 -2.94
C GLN A 300 -14.06 -31.59 -1.99
N LYS A 301 -13.34 -32.65 -1.58
CA LYS A 301 -12.21 -32.54 -0.68
C LYS A 301 -11.17 -31.55 -1.22
N VAL A 302 -10.79 -30.58 -0.39
CA VAL A 302 -9.80 -29.55 -0.70
C VAL A 302 -8.40 -30.08 -0.40
N ILE A 303 -7.49 -29.90 -1.35
CA ILE A 303 -6.07 -30.21 -1.18
C ILE A 303 -5.35 -28.88 -0.90
N PRO A 304 -4.74 -28.69 0.29
CA PRO A 304 -4.07 -27.45 0.63
C PRO A 304 -2.87 -27.20 -0.29
N THR A 305 -2.70 -25.97 -0.76
CA THR A 305 -1.59 -25.61 -1.66
C THR A 305 -0.71 -24.49 -1.12
N LEU A 306 0.53 -24.41 -1.61
CA LEU A 306 1.36 -23.21 -1.44
C LEU A 306 0.91 -22.09 -2.40
N ARG A 307 0.44 -22.46 -3.60
CA ARG A 307 -0.05 -21.50 -4.60
C ARG A 307 -1.20 -20.65 -4.06
N GLY A 308 -2.08 -21.21 -3.26
CA GLY A 308 -3.38 -20.63 -2.94
C GLY A 308 -4.24 -20.44 -4.18
N VAL A 309 -5.22 -19.55 -4.09
CA VAL A 309 -6.02 -19.15 -5.27
C VAL A 309 -5.23 -18.10 -6.05
N GLY A 310 -5.54 -17.80 -7.31
CA GLY A 310 -4.96 -16.55 -7.79
C GLY A 310 -4.93 -16.09 -9.24
N LEU A 311 -4.87 -14.77 -9.54
CA LEU A 311 -4.32 -14.20 -10.77
C LEU A 311 -3.17 -13.20 -10.52
N THR A 312 -1.93 -13.65 -10.68
CA THR A 312 -0.76 -12.80 -10.41
C THR A 312 -0.41 -11.94 -11.62
N LYS A 313 -0.19 -10.64 -11.44
CA LYS A 313 0.22 -9.76 -12.55
C LYS A 313 1.65 -10.09 -12.99
N ALA A 314 1.92 -10.11 -14.30
CA ALA A 314 3.27 -10.30 -14.83
C ALA A 314 4.23 -9.18 -14.39
N ARG A 315 3.69 -7.97 -14.20
CA ARG A 315 4.42 -6.76 -13.79
C ARG A 315 4.53 -6.60 -12.26
N SER A 316 4.45 -7.70 -11.51
CA SER A 316 4.74 -7.76 -10.07
C SER A 316 5.81 -8.81 -9.78
N HIS A 317 6.29 -8.87 -8.53
CA HIS A 317 7.11 -9.99 -8.08
C HIS A 317 6.28 -11.27 -8.04
N ILE A 318 6.63 -12.24 -8.86
CA ILE A 318 6.02 -13.58 -8.90
C ILE A 318 6.88 -14.50 -8.04
N GLN A 319 6.37 -14.82 -6.86
CA GLN A 319 6.98 -15.79 -5.95
C GLN A 319 6.72 -17.21 -6.45
N ILE A 320 7.63 -17.74 -7.26
CA ILE A 320 7.44 -19.03 -7.93
C ILE A 320 7.54 -20.22 -6.98
N ASP A 321 8.05 -20.03 -5.76
CA ASP A 321 7.98 -21.05 -4.71
C ASP A 321 6.52 -21.43 -4.36
N ARG A 322 5.56 -20.56 -4.69
CA ARG A 322 4.11 -20.80 -4.62
C ARG A 322 3.60 -21.49 -5.87
N TYR A 323 4.20 -22.62 -6.20
CA TYR A 323 3.91 -23.38 -7.41
C TYR A 323 2.58 -24.12 -7.37
N SER A 324 2.00 -24.36 -8.54
CA SER A 324 0.79 -25.17 -8.72
C SER A 324 1.11 -26.65 -8.94
N ALA A 325 2.25 -26.96 -9.59
CA ALA A 325 2.73 -28.34 -9.75
C ALA A 325 4.24 -28.39 -10.02
N LEU A 326 4.83 -29.56 -9.76
CA LEU A 326 6.22 -29.87 -10.10
C LEU A 326 6.28 -31.02 -11.13
N GLN A 327 7.28 -30.95 -12.00
CA GLN A 327 7.62 -32.01 -12.95
C GLN A 327 9.09 -32.42 -12.78
N GLY A 328 9.31 -33.71 -12.54
CA GLY A 328 10.64 -34.28 -12.28
C GLY A 328 11.07 -34.17 -10.80
N LYS A 329 12.22 -34.76 -10.46
CA LYS A 329 12.82 -34.69 -9.13
C LYS A 329 13.98 -33.69 -9.13
N GLY A 330 14.08 -32.86 -8.09
CA GLY A 330 15.18 -31.90 -7.93
C GLY A 330 14.75 -30.44 -7.80
N ILE A 331 13.46 -30.16 -7.62
CA ILE A 331 12.96 -28.86 -7.18
C ILE A 331 12.57 -28.97 -5.70
N GLY A 332 13.03 -28.03 -4.88
CA GLY A 332 12.67 -27.92 -3.46
C GLY A 332 12.30 -26.48 -3.11
N ILE A 333 11.59 -26.32 -1.99
CA ILE A 333 11.25 -25.01 -1.42
C ILE A 333 11.92 -24.89 -0.06
N GLU A 334 12.55 -23.74 0.21
CA GLU A 334 13.19 -23.43 1.49
C GLU A 334 12.89 -21.99 1.91
N TYR A 335 13.06 -21.65 3.19
CA TYR A 335 13.03 -20.26 3.63
C TYR A 335 14.22 -19.46 3.05
N LEU A 336 13.97 -18.18 2.76
CA LEU A 336 15.02 -17.21 2.45
C LEU A 336 15.95 -17.03 3.66
N ASP A 337 15.35 -16.95 4.85
CA ASP A 337 16.02 -16.90 6.14
C ASP A 337 15.27 -17.78 7.14
N LYS A 338 15.94 -18.79 7.70
CA LYS A 338 15.34 -19.71 8.68
C LYS A 338 15.15 -19.09 10.06
N ASN A 339 15.82 -17.97 10.34
CA ASN A 339 15.67 -17.21 11.59
C ASN A 339 14.58 -16.13 11.46
N ASN A 340 14.18 -15.81 10.23
CA ASN A 340 13.12 -14.86 9.94
C ASN A 340 12.23 -15.42 8.82
N CYS A 341 11.28 -16.28 9.17
CA CYS A 341 10.41 -16.94 8.19
C CYS A 341 9.51 -15.93 7.44
N PHE A 342 9.24 -14.74 8.01
CA PHE A 342 8.53 -13.65 7.31
C PHE A 342 9.30 -13.10 6.11
N ALA A 343 10.61 -13.35 6.01
CA ALA A 343 11.39 -12.99 4.82
C ALA A 343 10.92 -13.75 3.57
N GLY A 344 10.17 -14.84 3.73
CA GLY A 344 9.60 -15.62 2.65
C GLY A 344 10.42 -16.87 2.30
N TRP A 345 10.19 -17.38 1.09
CA TRP A 345 10.75 -18.63 0.61
C TRP A 345 11.52 -18.43 -0.69
N LYS A 346 12.19 -19.48 -1.11
CA LYS A 346 12.92 -19.58 -2.36
C LYS A 346 12.71 -20.95 -2.97
N THR A 347 12.76 -21.00 -4.30
CA THR A 347 12.81 -22.23 -5.08
C THR A 347 14.26 -22.66 -5.30
N LEU A 348 14.58 -23.92 -5.03
CA LEU A 348 15.87 -24.55 -5.31
C LEU A 348 15.75 -25.48 -6.52
N PHE A 349 16.47 -25.18 -7.60
CA PHE A 349 16.67 -26.08 -8.73
C PHE A 349 18.03 -26.79 -8.62
N SER A 350 18.02 -28.03 -8.13
CA SER A 350 19.23 -28.85 -7.92
C SER A 350 19.64 -29.68 -9.14
N LYS A 351 18.71 -29.95 -10.07
CA LYS A 351 18.96 -30.76 -11.28
C LYS A 351 18.31 -30.15 -12.52
N SER A 352 18.96 -30.35 -13.66
CA SER A 352 18.39 -30.04 -14.98
C SER A 352 17.23 -30.97 -15.33
N ASN A 353 16.43 -30.60 -16.35
CA ASN A 353 15.22 -31.33 -16.78
C ASN A 353 14.09 -31.38 -15.75
N THR A 354 14.08 -30.45 -14.80
CA THR A 354 12.97 -30.21 -13.87
C THR A 354 12.14 -29.01 -14.33
N ALA A 355 10.84 -28.99 -14.02
CA ALA A 355 10.00 -27.81 -14.27
C ALA A 355 9.03 -27.54 -13.12
N LEU A 356 8.89 -26.25 -12.81
CA LEU A 356 7.91 -25.69 -11.89
C LEU A 356 6.80 -25.04 -12.70
N ILE A 357 5.54 -25.30 -12.34
CA ILE A 357 4.37 -24.73 -12.99
C ILE A 357 3.71 -23.69 -12.07
N TYR A 358 3.44 -22.51 -12.61
CA TYR A 358 2.65 -21.46 -11.95
C TYR A 358 1.46 -21.11 -12.85
N ASN A 359 0.25 -21.52 -12.48
CA ASN A 359 -0.88 -21.71 -13.41
C ASN A 359 -1.60 -20.43 -13.92
N LYS A 360 -1.43 -19.26 -13.28
CA LYS A 360 -2.23 -18.06 -13.60
C LYS A 360 -1.42 -16.77 -13.44
N VAL A 361 -0.84 -16.29 -14.55
CA VAL A 361 -0.12 -15.02 -14.64
C VAL A 361 -0.73 -14.14 -15.72
N ASP A 362 -1.16 -12.93 -15.36
CA ASP A 362 -1.75 -11.94 -16.27
C ASP A 362 -0.69 -11.03 -16.89
N PHE A 363 -0.44 -11.19 -18.18
CA PHE A 363 0.44 -10.33 -18.97
C PHE A 363 -0.26 -9.04 -19.44
N GLY A 364 -1.58 -8.95 -19.28
CA GLY A 364 -2.38 -7.84 -19.79
C GLY A 364 -2.35 -7.75 -21.32
N ASN A 365 -2.67 -6.57 -21.85
CA ASN A 365 -2.76 -6.31 -23.29
C ASN A 365 -1.51 -5.64 -23.87
N GLU A 366 -0.56 -5.25 -23.02
CA GLU A 366 0.71 -4.66 -23.44
C GLU A 366 1.83 -5.71 -23.41
N LYS A 367 2.69 -5.67 -24.43
CA LYS A 367 3.85 -6.56 -24.49
C LYS A 367 4.82 -6.28 -23.34
N VAL A 368 5.46 -7.35 -22.86
CA VAL A 368 6.60 -7.27 -21.93
C VAL A 368 7.89 -7.51 -22.70
N GLU A 369 8.90 -6.68 -22.45
CA GLU A 369 10.16 -6.69 -23.22
C GLU A 369 11.33 -7.31 -22.43
N GLU A 370 11.22 -7.33 -21.11
CA GLU A 370 12.26 -7.79 -20.20
C GLU A 370 11.68 -8.69 -19.11
N ILE A 371 12.44 -9.71 -18.72
CA ILE A 371 12.24 -10.47 -17.49
C ILE A 371 13.38 -10.15 -16.52
N THR A 372 13.04 -10.00 -15.25
CA THR A 372 14.00 -9.97 -14.15
C THR A 372 13.79 -11.19 -13.27
N VAL A 373 14.89 -11.87 -12.90
CA VAL A 373 14.88 -12.99 -11.96
C VAL A 373 15.83 -12.68 -10.82
N ARG A 374 15.33 -12.68 -9.58
CA ARG A 374 16.20 -12.61 -8.39
C ARG A 374 16.69 -14.00 -8.05
N ALA A 375 17.95 -14.26 -8.36
CA ALA A 375 18.55 -15.57 -8.22
C ALA A 375 19.98 -15.52 -7.69
N LYS A 376 20.45 -16.65 -7.15
CA LYS A 376 21.87 -16.90 -6.87
C LYS A 376 22.24 -18.34 -7.22
N SER A 377 23.51 -18.56 -7.52
CA SER A 377 24.04 -19.90 -7.77
C SER A 377 25.55 -19.88 -7.72
N VAL A 378 26.16 -20.78 -6.95
CA VAL A 378 27.63 -20.93 -6.92
C VAL A 378 28.18 -21.58 -8.20
N LYS A 379 27.34 -22.29 -8.96
CA LYS A 379 27.71 -22.97 -10.21
C LYS A 379 27.29 -22.20 -11.46
N GLY A 380 26.31 -21.29 -11.32
CA GLY A 380 25.64 -20.65 -12.44
C GLY A 380 24.67 -21.61 -13.14
N GLY A 381 23.85 -21.09 -14.05
CA GLY A 381 22.90 -21.91 -14.78
C GLY A 381 22.08 -21.13 -15.81
N VAL A 382 21.23 -21.84 -16.54
CA VAL A 382 20.30 -21.23 -17.50
C VAL A 382 18.88 -21.64 -17.14
N LEU A 383 18.09 -20.67 -16.69
CA LEU A 383 16.65 -20.84 -16.49
C LEU A 383 15.92 -20.59 -17.80
N VAL A 384 14.93 -21.41 -18.11
CA VAL A 384 14.05 -21.26 -19.26
C VAL A 384 12.63 -21.08 -18.75
N VAL A 385 12.02 -19.96 -19.13
CA VAL A 385 10.64 -19.60 -18.80
C VAL A 385 9.77 -19.75 -20.04
N ARG A 386 8.69 -20.53 -19.95
CA ARG A 386 7.74 -20.80 -21.04
C ARG A 386 6.33 -20.41 -20.64
N ALA A 387 5.51 -20.05 -21.63
CA ALA A 387 4.06 -19.98 -21.48
C ALA A 387 3.45 -21.36 -21.77
N ASP A 388 2.46 -21.77 -20.99
CA ASP A 388 1.52 -22.88 -21.28
C ASP A 388 2.18 -24.23 -21.60
N GLY A 389 3.13 -24.64 -20.77
CA GLY A 389 3.66 -26.00 -20.79
C GLY A 389 5.03 -26.16 -21.45
N LYS A 390 5.52 -27.41 -21.44
CA LYS A 390 6.86 -27.77 -21.94
C LYS A 390 7.05 -27.50 -23.43
N LYS A 391 5.98 -27.62 -24.23
CA LYS A 391 5.97 -27.35 -25.67
C LYS A 391 5.59 -25.91 -26.02
N GLY A 392 5.15 -25.10 -25.06
CA GLY A 392 4.77 -23.73 -25.31
C GLY A 392 5.98 -22.82 -25.54
N ASN A 393 5.69 -21.59 -25.98
CA ASN A 393 6.69 -20.64 -26.44
C ASN A 393 7.68 -20.28 -25.32
N ILE A 394 8.97 -20.18 -25.69
CA ILE A 394 9.98 -19.66 -24.76
C ILE A 394 9.76 -18.17 -24.63
N ILE A 395 9.37 -17.74 -23.42
CA ILE A 395 9.29 -16.34 -23.06
C ILE A 395 10.71 -15.79 -22.91
N ALA A 396 11.58 -16.48 -22.15
CA ALA A 396 12.96 -16.03 -21.94
C ALA A 396 13.90 -17.18 -21.59
N LYS A 397 15.19 -16.96 -21.87
CA LYS A 397 16.32 -17.75 -21.35
C LYS A 397 17.18 -16.84 -20.49
N VAL A 398 17.25 -17.12 -19.18
CA VAL A 398 17.92 -16.27 -18.20
C VAL A 398 19.21 -16.94 -17.76
N LYS A 399 20.35 -16.33 -18.10
CA LYS A 399 21.69 -16.83 -17.74
C LYS A 399 22.07 -16.34 -16.35
N ILE A 400 21.95 -17.22 -15.37
CA ILE A 400 22.29 -16.93 -13.97
C ILE A 400 23.82 -17.01 -13.80
N PRO A 401 24.48 -15.91 -13.38
CA PRO A 401 25.93 -15.90 -13.18
C PRO A 401 26.33 -16.67 -11.91
N LYS A 402 27.60 -17.05 -11.84
CA LYS A 402 28.19 -17.59 -10.61
C LYS A 402 28.24 -16.49 -9.55
N SER A 403 27.50 -16.65 -8.46
CA SER A 403 27.50 -15.75 -7.32
C SER A 403 26.99 -16.45 -6.06
N ALA A 404 27.64 -16.18 -4.93
CA ALA A 404 27.16 -16.59 -3.61
C ALA A 404 26.03 -15.67 -3.09
N GLY A 405 25.92 -14.44 -3.62
CA GLY A 405 24.90 -13.47 -3.25
C GLY A 405 23.75 -13.39 -4.25
N TRP A 406 22.60 -12.90 -3.79
CA TRP A 406 21.43 -12.62 -4.64
C TRP A 406 21.76 -11.57 -5.70
N LYS A 407 21.30 -11.83 -6.94
CA LYS A 407 21.42 -10.93 -8.08
C LYS A 407 20.08 -10.81 -8.78
N ASN A 408 19.70 -9.60 -9.15
CA ASN A 408 18.60 -9.36 -10.08
C ASN A 408 19.16 -9.51 -11.50
N VAL A 409 18.90 -10.65 -12.12
CA VAL A 409 19.39 -11.02 -13.45
C VAL A 409 18.33 -10.67 -14.48
N ARG A 410 18.69 -9.81 -15.43
CA ARG A 410 17.80 -9.37 -16.50
C ARG A 410 18.06 -10.14 -17.79
N ALA A 411 17.00 -10.41 -18.55
CA ALA A 411 17.09 -10.98 -19.89
C ALA A 411 15.98 -10.43 -20.79
N GLN A 412 16.24 -10.40 -22.10
CA GLN A 412 15.25 -10.01 -23.09
C GLN A 412 14.13 -11.07 -23.19
N VAL A 413 12.89 -10.60 -23.31
CA VAL A 413 11.76 -11.45 -23.66
C VAL A 413 11.79 -11.76 -25.16
N LEU A 414 11.82 -13.04 -25.50
CA LEU A 414 11.84 -13.56 -26.87
C LEU A 414 10.43 -13.62 -27.47
N HIS A 415 9.44 -14.06 -26.69
CA HIS A 415 8.04 -14.10 -27.08
C HIS A 415 7.20 -13.58 -25.91
N ALA A 416 6.55 -12.43 -26.09
CA ALA A 416 5.69 -11.83 -25.08
C ALA A 416 4.26 -12.39 -25.22
N PRO A 417 3.77 -13.21 -24.28
CA PRO A 417 2.37 -13.61 -24.26
C PRO A 417 1.46 -12.42 -23.88
N LEU A 418 0.16 -12.53 -24.16
CA LEU A 418 -0.87 -11.53 -23.82
C LEU A 418 -2.02 -12.21 -23.09
N GLY A 419 -2.60 -11.55 -22.09
CA GLY A 419 -3.62 -12.13 -21.24
C GLY A 419 -3.06 -13.14 -20.24
N VAL A 420 -3.86 -14.12 -19.85
CA VAL A 420 -3.55 -15.02 -18.72
C VAL A 420 -2.90 -16.31 -19.20
N HIS A 421 -1.72 -16.63 -18.67
CA HIS A 421 -0.93 -17.79 -19.04
C HIS A 421 -0.35 -18.52 -17.82
N ALA A 422 -0.07 -19.81 -17.98
CA ALA A 422 0.72 -20.55 -17.01
C ALA A 422 2.21 -20.37 -17.31
N LEU A 423 3.03 -20.15 -16.27
CA LEU A 423 4.49 -20.16 -16.40
C LEU A 423 5.04 -21.56 -16.15
N HIS A 424 5.93 -21.99 -17.04
CA HIS A 424 6.79 -23.16 -16.87
C HIS A 424 8.23 -22.70 -16.70
N VAL A 425 8.77 -22.81 -15.49
CA VAL A 425 10.14 -22.43 -15.16
C VAL A 425 10.99 -23.68 -15.00
N SER A 426 12.07 -23.79 -15.77
CA SER A 426 12.92 -24.99 -15.80
C SER A 426 14.40 -24.65 -15.81
N LEU A 427 15.22 -25.52 -15.21
CA LEU A 427 16.67 -25.43 -15.30
C LEU A 427 17.15 -26.22 -16.52
N GLN A 428 17.64 -25.52 -17.55
CA GLN A 428 18.16 -26.16 -18.77
C GLN A 428 19.57 -26.71 -18.54
N SER A 429 20.43 -25.95 -17.88
CA SER A 429 21.81 -26.34 -17.56
C SER A 429 22.30 -25.65 -16.28
N GLY A 430 23.33 -26.22 -15.67
CA GLY A 430 23.80 -25.81 -14.34
C GLY A 430 23.21 -26.68 -13.23
N ALA A 431 23.44 -26.27 -11.99
CA ALA A 431 22.89 -26.89 -10.78
C ALA A 431 22.89 -25.86 -9.64
N ASP A 432 22.13 -26.14 -8.58
CA ASP A 432 22.05 -25.32 -7.37
C ASP A 432 21.71 -23.85 -7.70
N VAL A 433 20.65 -23.66 -8.50
CA VAL A 433 20.08 -22.34 -8.77
C VAL A 433 18.96 -22.09 -7.78
N GLU A 434 19.15 -21.09 -6.92
CA GLU A 434 18.13 -20.60 -6.02
C GLU A 434 17.44 -19.39 -6.65
N VAL A 435 16.11 -19.38 -6.66
CA VAL A 435 15.26 -18.30 -7.17
C VAL A 435 14.33 -17.85 -6.06
N ASP A 436 14.36 -16.56 -5.74
CA ASP A 436 13.36 -15.93 -4.88
C ASP A 436 12.11 -15.68 -5.73
N TRP A 437 12.15 -14.62 -6.54
CA TRP A 437 11.07 -14.26 -7.46
C TRP A 437 11.56 -14.09 -8.90
N LEU A 438 10.60 -14.08 -9.82
CA LEU A 438 10.76 -13.51 -11.16
C LEU A 438 9.66 -12.48 -11.43
N GLY A 439 9.82 -11.64 -12.43
CA GLY A 439 8.79 -10.73 -12.88
C GLY A 439 9.17 -10.11 -14.21
N PHE A 440 8.24 -9.37 -14.80
CA PHE A 440 8.39 -8.80 -16.13
C PHE A 440 8.34 -7.26 -16.08
N ALA A 441 9.04 -6.61 -17.00
CA ALA A 441 9.20 -5.16 -17.10
C ALA A 441 9.96 -4.51 -15.91
N ALA A 442 9.58 -3.31 -15.46
CA ALA A 442 10.42 -2.47 -14.60
C ALA A 442 10.36 -2.77 -13.09
N LEU A 443 9.36 -3.52 -12.63
CA LEU A 443 9.17 -4.00 -11.24
C LEU A 443 9.52 -2.96 -10.15
N PRO A 444 8.73 -1.87 -10.00
CA PRO A 444 8.89 -0.94 -8.89
C PRO A 444 8.63 -1.63 -7.55
N TRP A 445 9.19 -1.08 -6.47
CA TRP A 445 9.00 -1.62 -5.12
C TRP A 445 7.53 -1.54 -4.70
N ASP A 446 7.06 -2.53 -3.95
CA ASP A 446 5.66 -2.67 -3.52
C ASP A 446 5.37 -2.12 -2.13
N LYS A 447 6.42 -1.72 -1.39
CA LYS A 447 6.35 -1.16 -0.04
C LYS A 447 7.19 0.12 0.07
N GLY A 448 6.67 1.08 0.84
CA GLY A 448 7.31 2.39 1.04
C GLY A 448 8.33 2.40 2.18
N ALA A 449 9.19 3.43 2.20
CA ALA A 449 10.26 3.60 3.18
C ALA A 449 9.78 3.73 4.65
N PHE A 450 8.54 4.15 4.91
CA PHE A 450 7.97 4.13 6.25
C PHE A 450 7.96 2.72 6.85
N GLU A 451 7.67 1.71 6.02
CA GLU A 451 7.67 0.30 6.40
C GLU A 451 9.07 -0.31 6.27
N THR A 452 9.70 -0.16 5.10
CA THR A 452 10.93 -0.91 4.76
C THR A 452 12.20 -0.30 5.31
N HIS A 453 12.19 1.01 5.57
CA HIS A 453 13.37 1.81 5.92
C HIS A 453 14.46 1.81 4.84
N GLN A 454 14.09 1.47 3.61
CA GLN A 454 14.97 1.45 2.45
C GLN A 454 14.48 2.46 1.41
N TYR A 455 15.40 2.94 0.57
CA TYR A 455 15.11 3.87 -0.52
C TYR A 455 15.64 3.31 -1.82
N ARG A 456 14.81 3.34 -2.86
CA ARG A 456 15.14 2.82 -4.18
C ARG A 456 16.17 3.71 -4.86
N ASN A 457 17.30 3.15 -5.26
CA ASN A 457 18.29 3.82 -6.09
C ASN A 457 18.16 3.30 -7.53
N LEU A 458 17.31 3.95 -8.32
CA LEU A 458 16.99 3.53 -9.68
C LEU A 458 18.20 3.67 -10.62
N PHE A 459 19.09 4.65 -10.38
CA PHE A 459 20.35 4.72 -11.13
C PHE A 459 21.22 3.47 -10.88
N ALA A 460 21.38 3.04 -9.64
CA ALA A 460 22.15 1.83 -9.34
C ALA A 460 21.49 0.57 -9.93
N GLU A 461 20.15 0.46 -9.90
CA GLU A 461 19.41 -0.62 -10.56
C GLU A 461 19.62 -0.65 -12.09
N MET A 462 19.77 0.52 -12.70
CA MET A 462 20.07 0.66 -14.13
C MET A 462 21.54 0.38 -14.47
N GLY A 463 22.42 0.29 -13.48
CA GLY A 463 23.83 -0.10 -13.64
C GLY A 463 24.83 1.06 -13.58
N TYR A 464 24.39 2.27 -13.25
CA TYR A 464 25.30 3.38 -12.96
C TYR A 464 26.12 3.08 -11.70
N LYS A 465 27.42 3.41 -11.71
CA LYS A 465 28.29 3.18 -10.54
C LYS A 465 27.93 4.16 -9.43
N GLN A 466 27.92 3.68 -8.18
CA GLN A 466 27.59 4.51 -7.02
C GLN A 466 28.44 5.78 -6.94
N ALA A 467 29.74 5.70 -7.21
CA ALA A 467 30.62 6.87 -7.21
C ALA A 467 30.23 7.94 -8.25
N ASP A 468 29.72 7.53 -9.42
CA ASP A 468 29.26 8.46 -10.44
C ASP A 468 27.92 9.09 -10.05
N ILE A 469 27.03 8.31 -9.42
CA ILE A 469 25.75 8.79 -8.86
C ILE A 469 26.01 9.85 -7.78
N ASP A 470 26.86 9.52 -6.81
CA ASP A 470 27.20 10.43 -5.71
C ASP A 470 27.83 11.72 -6.24
N ARG A 471 28.76 11.61 -7.19
CA ARG A 471 29.36 12.77 -7.86
C ARG A 471 28.29 13.62 -8.54
N LYS A 472 27.42 13.03 -9.37
CA LYS A 472 26.39 13.76 -10.12
C LYS A 472 25.39 14.47 -9.21
N VAL A 473 24.92 13.81 -8.15
CA VAL A 473 23.99 14.41 -7.17
C VAL A 473 24.64 15.59 -6.45
N ASN A 474 25.91 15.46 -6.04
CA ASN A 474 26.65 16.54 -5.40
C ASN A 474 26.97 17.69 -6.38
N GLU A 475 27.29 17.39 -7.64
CA GLU A 475 27.45 18.40 -8.70
C GLU A 475 26.17 19.21 -8.89
N VAL A 476 25.01 18.56 -8.99
CA VAL A 476 23.71 19.24 -9.13
C VAL A 476 23.40 20.13 -7.92
N PHE A 477 23.69 19.65 -6.69
CA PHE A 477 23.57 20.49 -5.50
C PHE A 477 24.50 21.70 -5.57
N ASN A 478 25.76 21.49 -5.95
CA ASN A 478 26.72 22.57 -6.09
C ASN A 478 26.30 23.58 -7.15
N ASP A 479 25.73 23.16 -8.29
CA ASP A 479 25.21 24.06 -9.33
C ASP A 479 24.18 25.05 -8.75
N VAL A 480 23.26 24.55 -7.92
CA VAL A 480 22.18 25.35 -7.30
C VAL A 480 22.70 26.28 -6.21
N PHE A 481 23.62 25.81 -5.35
CA PHE A 481 24.01 26.55 -4.14
C PHE A 481 25.32 27.33 -4.23
N TYR A 482 26.27 26.89 -5.07
CA TYR A 482 27.63 27.42 -5.12
C TYR A 482 28.14 27.74 -6.53
N GLY A 483 27.49 27.22 -7.56
CA GLY A 483 27.91 27.34 -8.95
C GLY A 483 27.80 28.75 -9.53
N LYS A 484 28.26 28.90 -10.78
CA LYS A 484 28.23 30.18 -11.50
C LYS A 484 26.81 30.76 -11.61
N ASN A 485 25.83 29.89 -11.83
CA ASN A 485 24.42 30.26 -11.97
C ASN A 485 23.62 29.90 -10.71
N LYS A 486 24.26 29.92 -9.54
CA LYS A 486 23.61 29.61 -8.26
C LYS A 486 22.42 30.51 -8.00
N VAL A 487 21.52 30.01 -7.16
CA VAL A 487 20.35 30.74 -6.68
C VAL A 487 20.38 31.01 -5.18
N TYR A 488 21.37 30.48 -4.46
CA TYR A 488 21.60 30.74 -3.04
C TYR A 488 22.60 31.88 -2.81
N PHE A 489 22.23 32.83 -1.93
CA PHE A 489 23.03 34.01 -1.62
C PHE A 489 23.08 34.24 -0.10
N GLU A 490 24.27 34.50 0.42
CA GLU A 490 24.50 34.80 1.84
C GLU A 490 24.30 36.30 2.14
N VAL A 491 23.76 36.61 3.32
CA VAL A 491 23.50 37.98 3.79
C VAL A 491 24.13 38.15 5.17
N GLY A 492 25.26 38.83 5.21
CA GLY A 492 26.09 38.93 6.41
C GLY A 492 26.48 37.56 6.96
N ASP A 493 26.72 37.49 8.27
CA ASP A 493 27.33 36.30 8.87
C ASP A 493 26.34 35.18 9.23
N SER A 494 25.02 35.43 9.18
CA SER A 494 24.03 34.51 9.78
C SER A 494 22.75 34.29 8.98
N MET A 495 22.56 34.94 7.83
CA MET A 495 21.38 34.80 6.98
C MET A 495 21.75 34.47 5.53
N GLY A 496 20.76 34.04 4.76
CA GLY A 496 20.88 33.81 3.33
C GLY A 496 19.50 33.58 2.71
N TYR A 497 19.41 33.71 1.39
CA TYR A 497 18.16 33.52 0.66
C TYR A 497 18.37 32.71 -0.63
N VAL A 498 17.28 32.15 -1.15
CA VAL A 498 17.17 31.56 -2.48
C VAL A 498 16.40 32.55 -3.37
N SER A 499 17.04 33.02 -4.43
CA SER A 499 16.48 34.01 -5.36
C SER A 499 15.89 33.34 -6.58
N ASP A 500 14.66 33.72 -6.96
CA ASP A 500 14.17 33.55 -8.32
C ASP A 500 14.84 34.62 -9.19
N VAL A 501 16.03 34.29 -9.69
CA VAL A 501 16.93 35.23 -10.37
C VAL A 501 16.27 35.85 -11.60
N LYS A 502 15.41 35.12 -12.31
CA LYS A 502 14.71 35.64 -13.51
C LYS A 502 13.63 36.66 -13.15
N ASN A 503 12.98 36.52 -11.99
CA ASN A 503 11.92 37.42 -11.54
C ASN A 503 12.42 38.51 -10.57
N ASN A 504 13.70 38.47 -10.19
CA ASN A 504 14.34 39.39 -9.25
C ASN A 504 13.65 39.46 -7.88
N ASP A 505 13.15 38.31 -7.40
CA ASP A 505 12.50 38.18 -6.10
C ASP A 505 12.96 36.93 -5.32
N VAL A 506 12.59 36.88 -4.04
CA VAL A 506 12.79 35.78 -3.11
C VAL A 506 11.42 35.23 -2.75
N ARG A 507 11.19 33.95 -3.02
CA ARG A 507 9.88 33.30 -2.87
C ARG A 507 9.88 32.26 -1.76
N THR A 508 8.74 32.12 -1.06
CA THR A 508 8.59 31.12 0.02
C THR A 508 8.84 29.71 -0.49
N GLU A 509 8.39 29.41 -1.71
CA GLU A 509 8.68 28.18 -2.44
C GLU A 509 10.19 27.89 -2.46
N GLY A 510 11.00 28.76 -3.08
CA GLY A 510 12.44 28.59 -3.20
C GLY A 510 13.18 28.53 -1.88
N MET A 511 12.78 29.35 -0.91
CA MET A 511 13.35 29.34 0.44
C MET A 511 13.10 27.99 1.14
N SER A 512 11.87 27.50 1.09
CA SER A 512 11.46 26.24 1.72
C SER A 512 12.06 25.01 1.01
N TYR A 513 12.21 25.07 -0.32
CA TYR A 513 12.92 24.06 -1.12
C TYR A 513 14.41 24.04 -0.79
N GLY A 514 15.02 25.22 -0.66
CA GLY A 514 16.42 25.36 -0.24
C GLY A 514 16.65 24.73 1.14
N MET A 515 15.73 24.95 2.09
CA MET A 515 15.78 24.32 3.40
C MET A 515 15.63 22.79 3.31
N MET A 516 14.72 22.29 2.46
CA MET A 516 14.54 20.85 2.27
C MET A 516 15.81 20.20 1.69
N ALA A 517 16.41 20.82 0.66
CA ALA A 517 17.68 20.35 0.09
C ALA A 517 18.79 20.40 1.14
N ALA A 518 18.93 21.50 1.89
CA ALA A 518 19.96 21.65 2.91
C ALA A 518 19.86 20.59 4.01
N VAL A 519 18.65 20.31 4.52
CA VAL A 519 18.47 19.27 5.55
C VAL A 519 18.75 17.87 5.01
N GLN A 520 18.40 17.57 3.76
CA GLN A 520 18.70 16.27 3.14
C GLN A 520 20.22 16.06 2.96
N PHE A 521 20.94 17.10 2.55
CA PHE A 521 22.40 17.09 2.35
C PHE A 521 23.24 17.34 3.61
N ASP A 522 22.60 17.41 4.79
CA ASP A 522 23.26 17.69 6.07
C ASP A 522 24.02 19.03 6.11
N LYS A 523 23.43 20.07 5.52
CA LYS A 523 24.00 21.43 5.45
C LYS A 523 23.31 22.35 6.46
N LYS A 524 23.56 22.11 7.75
CA LYS A 524 22.95 22.87 8.86
C LYS A 524 23.12 24.39 8.73
N ASP A 525 24.30 24.86 8.36
CA ASP A 525 24.55 26.31 8.22
C ASP A 525 23.68 26.96 7.13
N ILE A 526 23.58 26.35 5.95
CA ILE A 526 22.68 26.82 4.88
C ILE A 526 21.24 26.82 5.36
N PHE A 527 20.80 25.73 6.01
CA PHE A 527 19.44 25.63 6.54
C PHE A 527 19.12 26.76 7.53
N ASP A 528 20.00 26.97 8.51
CA ASP A 528 19.80 27.97 9.56
C ASP A 528 19.80 29.39 8.97
N ARG A 529 20.66 29.67 7.97
CA ARG A 529 20.69 30.95 7.26
C ARG A 529 19.39 31.23 6.52
N LEU A 530 18.88 30.26 5.77
CA LEU A 530 17.61 30.35 5.05
C LEU A 530 16.44 30.53 6.01
N TRP A 531 16.42 29.78 7.12
CA TRP A 531 15.39 29.89 8.13
C TRP A 531 15.38 31.27 8.80
N ARG A 532 16.54 31.77 9.23
CA ARG A 532 16.64 33.09 9.88
C ARG A 532 16.19 34.21 8.94
N TRP A 533 16.57 34.15 7.66
CA TRP A 533 16.12 35.14 6.67
C TRP A 533 14.59 35.06 6.48
N SER A 534 14.05 33.85 6.30
CA SER A 534 12.60 33.62 6.15
C SER A 534 11.82 34.15 7.35
N LYS A 535 12.26 33.83 8.57
CA LYS A 535 11.63 34.29 9.81
C LYS A 535 11.70 35.80 9.97
N LYS A 536 12.83 36.43 9.63
CA LYS A 536 13.04 37.87 9.77
C LYS A 536 12.22 38.69 8.77
N TYR A 537 12.26 38.32 7.50
CA TYR A 537 11.73 39.17 6.43
C TYR A 537 10.39 38.70 5.89
N MET A 538 10.14 37.38 5.84
CA MET A 538 8.92 36.83 5.23
C MET A 538 7.84 36.53 6.27
N GLN A 539 8.18 35.93 7.41
CA GLN A 539 7.19 35.52 8.40
C GLN A 539 6.51 36.72 9.06
N HIS A 540 5.19 36.69 9.10
CA HIS A 540 4.40 37.63 9.90
C HIS A 540 4.43 37.21 11.37
N GLN A 541 4.92 38.09 12.23
CA GLN A 541 5.02 37.84 13.68
C GLN A 541 3.70 38.16 14.41
N GLU A 542 2.84 38.96 13.79
CA GLU A 542 1.59 39.47 14.35
C GLU A 542 0.52 39.68 13.27
N GLY A 543 -0.68 40.05 13.71
CA GLY A 543 -1.82 40.32 12.83
C GLY A 543 -2.47 39.08 12.21
N PRO A 544 -3.38 39.26 11.24
CA PRO A 544 -4.18 38.17 10.65
C PRO A 544 -3.36 37.10 9.93
N TYR A 545 -2.16 37.46 9.44
CA TYR A 545 -1.23 36.55 8.78
C TYR A 545 -0.21 35.92 9.74
N LYS A 546 -0.28 36.19 11.05
CA LYS A 546 0.69 35.66 12.04
C LYS A 546 0.99 34.17 11.79
N GLY A 547 2.27 33.83 11.72
CA GLY A 547 2.78 32.48 11.48
C GLY A 547 2.89 32.07 10.01
N TYR A 548 2.25 32.80 9.07
CA TYR A 548 2.45 32.64 7.63
C TYR A 548 3.55 33.54 7.10
N PHE A 549 3.96 33.30 5.86
CA PHE A 549 5.09 33.96 5.22
C PHE A 549 4.61 34.74 3.99
N ALA A 550 5.07 35.99 3.87
CA ALA A 550 4.90 36.77 2.64
C ALA A 550 5.51 36.02 1.46
N TRP A 551 4.70 35.62 0.48
CA TRP A 551 5.12 34.68 -0.57
C TRP A 551 6.24 35.21 -1.48
N SER A 552 6.37 36.55 -1.62
CA SER A 552 7.41 37.21 -2.42
C SER A 552 7.97 38.44 -1.72
N CYS A 553 9.30 38.51 -1.70
CA CYS A 553 10.09 39.64 -1.22
C CYS A 553 11.14 40.06 -2.27
N LYS A 554 11.60 41.29 -2.23
CA LYS A 554 12.87 41.70 -2.85
C LYS A 554 14.03 41.04 -2.11
N THR A 555 15.21 41.03 -2.74
CA THR A 555 16.45 40.47 -2.17
C THR A 555 16.93 41.21 -0.91
N ASP A 556 16.52 42.46 -0.70
CA ASP A 556 16.78 43.23 0.53
C ASP A 556 15.82 42.90 1.69
N GLY A 557 14.83 42.02 1.47
CA GLY A 557 13.81 41.63 2.45
C GLY A 557 12.52 42.44 2.39
N THR A 558 12.41 43.45 1.54
CA THR A 558 11.17 44.22 1.35
C THR A 558 10.09 43.34 0.74
N ARG A 559 8.94 43.20 1.39
CA ARG A 559 7.82 42.36 0.91
C ARG A 559 7.18 42.95 -0.35
N ASN A 560 7.13 42.19 -1.43
CA ASN A 560 6.36 42.53 -2.64
C ASN A 560 4.86 42.29 -2.43
N ALA A 561 4.51 41.29 -1.60
CA ALA A 561 3.15 40.93 -1.25
C ALA A 561 3.05 40.53 0.23
N GLN A 562 1.86 40.69 0.82
CA GLN A 562 1.61 40.29 2.22
C GLN A 562 1.02 38.88 2.34
N GLY A 563 0.32 38.39 1.31
CA GLY A 563 -0.29 37.06 1.31
C GLY A 563 0.75 35.92 1.31
N ALA A 564 0.27 34.70 1.55
CA ALA A 564 1.08 33.49 1.59
C ALA A 564 0.79 32.57 0.40
N ALA A 565 1.72 31.66 0.12
CA ALA A 565 1.57 30.59 -0.87
C ALA A 565 1.76 29.26 -0.15
N SER A 566 0.69 28.47 -0.08
CA SER A 566 0.52 27.35 0.85
C SER A 566 1.57 26.25 0.74
N ASP A 567 2.15 26.04 -0.43
CA ASP A 567 3.25 25.10 -0.65
C ASP A 567 4.53 25.49 0.10
N GLY A 568 4.81 26.78 0.22
CA GLY A 568 5.92 27.30 1.01
C GLY A 568 5.82 26.87 2.48
N GLU A 569 4.67 27.13 3.13
CA GLU A 569 4.42 26.67 4.51
C GLU A 569 4.54 25.15 4.65
N LEU A 570 3.97 24.39 3.70
CA LEU A 570 4.01 22.93 3.68
C LEU A 570 5.47 22.39 3.70
N TYR A 571 6.36 22.96 2.88
CA TYR A 571 7.77 22.58 2.88
C TYR A 571 8.52 23.11 4.10
N PHE A 572 8.24 24.33 4.59
CA PHE A 572 8.87 24.86 5.80
C PHE A 572 8.62 23.94 7.00
N VAL A 573 7.37 23.57 7.26
CA VAL A 573 6.99 22.69 8.37
C VAL A 573 7.72 21.36 8.28
N THR A 574 7.71 20.72 7.11
CA THR A 574 8.35 19.40 6.91
C THR A 574 9.87 19.48 7.07
N SER A 575 10.50 20.49 6.48
CA SER A 575 11.94 20.77 6.60
C SER A 575 12.36 21.01 8.05
N LEU A 576 11.57 21.73 8.84
CA LEU A 576 11.81 21.99 10.25
C LEU A 576 11.67 20.74 11.11
N ILE A 577 10.66 19.89 10.86
CA ILE A 577 10.53 18.59 11.53
C ILE A 577 11.77 17.72 11.24
N PHE A 578 12.22 17.68 9.99
CA PHE A 578 13.43 16.96 9.63
C PHE A 578 14.71 17.54 10.25
N ALA A 579 14.82 18.87 10.35
CA ALA A 579 15.94 19.51 11.03
C ALA A 579 15.97 19.16 12.51
N SER A 580 14.82 19.19 13.19
CA SER A 580 14.67 18.69 14.57
C SER A 580 15.13 17.24 14.68
N ASN A 581 14.67 16.38 13.78
CA ASN A 581 15.01 14.95 13.81
C ASN A 581 16.50 14.69 13.56
N ARG A 582 17.16 15.50 12.72
CA ARG A 582 18.57 15.33 12.35
C ARG A 582 19.54 15.95 13.34
N TRP A 583 19.30 17.19 13.74
CA TRP A 583 20.25 18.02 14.49
C TRP A 583 19.82 18.29 15.95
N GLY A 584 18.61 17.88 16.34
CA GLY A 584 18.04 18.23 17.63
C GLY A 584 17.59 19.70 17.70
N ASN A 585 17.00 20.09 18.82
CA ASN A 585 16.41 21.42 19.00
C ASN A 585 17.27 22.38 19.85
N ASP A 586 18.35 21.89 20.45
CA ASP A 586 19.23 22.65 21.34
C ASP A 586 20.42 23.25 20.57
N THR A 587 20.14 23.90 19.44
CA THR A 587 21.18 24.39 18.50
C THR A 587 21.11 25.91 18.25
N GLY A 588 20.33 26.63 19.06
CA GLY A 588 20.00 28.05 18.88
C GLY A 588 18.73 28.28 18.05
N ILE A 589 18.22 27.25 17.36
CA ILE A 589 16.89 27.22 16.76
C ILE A 589 16.19 25.95 17.25
N ASN A 590 15.02 26.10 17.87
CA ASN A 590 14.17 24.97 18.22
C ASN A 590 13.26 24.65 17.03
N TYR A 591 13.77 23.87 16.08
CA TYR A 591 13.12 23.61 14.79
C TYR A 591 11.71 23.02 14.95
N LEU A 592 11.52 22.08 15.88
CA LEU A 592 10.21 21.48 16.12
C LEU A 592 9.22 22.52 16.62
N LYS A 593 9.63 23.41 17.54
CA LYS A 593 8.75 24.45 18.03
C LYS A 593 8.37 25.48 16.96
N GLU A 594 9.28 25.76 16.03
CA GLU A 594 8.98 26.61 14.87
C GLU A 594 7.96 25.95 13.93
N ALA A 595 8.11 24.64 13.65
CA ALA A 595 7.14 23.89 12.84
C ALA A 595 5.74 23.90 13.49
N GLN A 596 5.68 23.60 14.79
CA GLN A 596 4.45 23.62 15.58
C GLN A 596 3.82 25.01 15.58
N ASN A 597 4.62 26.08 15.71
CA ASN A 597 4.12 27.44 15.69
C ASN A 597 3.40 27.77 14.36
N ILE A 598 3.91 27.33 13.21
CA ILE A 598 3.25 27.52 11.92
C ILE A 598 1.91 26.78 11.89
N LEU A 599 1.88 25.51 12.31
CA LEU A 599 0.68 24.69 12.34
C LEU A 599 -0.39 25.21 13.32
N ASP A 600 0.03 25.64 14.50
CA ASP A 600 -0.86 26.21 15.54
C ASP A 600 -1.44 27.54 15.08
N CYS A 601 -0.60 28.44 14.56
CA CYS A 601 -1.08 29.70 14.01
C CYS A 601 -2.01 29.49 12.82
N SER A 602 -1.80 28.45 12.01
CA SER A 602 -2.71 28.08 10.93
C SER A 602 -4.09 27.68 11.45
N MET A 603 -4.15 26.78 12.43
CA MET A 603 -5.43 26.31 12.98
C MET A 603 -6.19 27.37 13.77
N GLN A 604 -5.51 28.39 14.30
CA GLN A 604 -6.17 29.52 14.96
C GLN A 604 -6.96 30.42 14.01
N LYS A 605 -6.82 30.25 12.68
CA LYS A 605 -7.49 31.09 11.66
C LYS A 605 -8.88 30.60 11.26
N VAL A 606 -9.41 29.56 11.92
CA VAL A 606 -10.76 29.06 11.65
C VAL A 606 -11.79 30.17 11.90
N GLY A 607 -12.61 30.45 10.88
CA GLY A 607 -13.67 31.46 10.97
C GLY A 607 -13.22 32.92 10.90
N MET A 608 -11.96 33.20 10.54
CA MET A 608 -11.51 34.57 10.30
C MET A 608 -11.95 35.09 8.92
N ASP A 609 -12.22 36.40 8.81
CA ASP A 609 -12.75 37.01 7.58
C ASP A 609 -11.74 37.10 6.42
N ARG A 610 -10.45 37.29 6.73
CA ARG A 610 -9.41 37.62 5.73
C ARG A 610 -8.38 36.52 5.50
N THR A 611 -8.22 35.61 6.45
CA THR A 611 -7.25 34.53 6.41
C THR A 611 -7.93 33.23 6.81
N ALA A 612 -7.45 32.12 6.26
CA ALA A 612 -7.98 30.79 6.52
C ALA A 612 -6.86 29.88 7.02
N PRO A 613 -7.19 28.71 7.58
CA PRO A 613 -6.20 27.67 7.80
C PRO A 613 -5.57 27.20 6.47
N LEU A 614 -4.31 26.77 6.54
CA LEU A 614 -3.53 26.20 5.43
C LEU A 614 -4.21 24.97 4.81
N ILE A 615 -4.90 24.20 5.64
CA ILE A 615 -5.73 23.08 5.22
C ILE A 615 -7.18 23.51 5.34
N ASN A 616 -7.94 23.44 4.25
CA ASN A 616 -9.37 23.59 4.29
C ASN A 616 -9.97 22.50 5.18
N LEU A 617 -10.67 22.87 6.26
CA LEU A 617 -11.12 21.90 7.26
C LEU A 617 -12.32 21.06 6.82
N GLU A 618 -13.10 21.53 5.85
CA GLU A 618 -14.24 20.78 5.30
C GLU A 618 -13.75 19.67 4.38
N HIS A 619 -12.85 19.99 3.46
CA HIS A 619 -12.33 19.04 2.47
C HIS A 619 -11.10 18.28 2.97
N GLN A 620 -10.42 18.79 4.00
CA GLN A 620 -9.14 18.28 4.52
C GLN A 620 -8.05 18.27 3.44
N LEU A 621 -8.10 19.26 2.56
CA LEU A 621 -7.17 19.49 1.45
C LEU A 621 -6.44 20.81 1.67
N ILE A 622 -5.18 20.89 1.21
CA ILE A 622 -4.43 22.14 1.24
C ILE A 622 -5.14 23.22 0.39
N THR A 623 -5.02 24.48 0.78
CA THR A 623 -5.51 25.62 0.00
C THR A 623 -4.52 26.03 -1.08
N PHE A 624 -4.94 26.77 -2.11
CA PHE A 624 -3.99 27.46 -2.99
C PHE A 624 -3.28 28.60 -2.25
N THR A 625 -4.06 29.53 -1.68
CA THR A 625 -3.57 30.50 -0.70
C THR A 625 -4.49 30.50 0.51
N PRO A 626 -3.98 30.72 1.73
CA PRO A 626 -4.78 30.66 2.95
C PRO A 626 -5.54 31.98 3.20
N ASP A 627 -6.28 32.44 2.20
CA ASP A 627 -7.13 33.64 2.22
C ASP A 627 -8.53 33.36 1.63
N HIS A 628 -9.40 34.38 1.62
CA HIS A 628 -10.80 34.22 1.20
C HIS A 628 -10.98 33.84 -0.28
N TRP A 629 -9.97 34.04 -1.12
CA TRP A 629 -10.04 33.76 -2.56
C TRP A 629 -9.38 32.42 -2.86
N GLY A 630 -8.11 32.24 -2.48
CA GLY A 630 -7.38 30.99 -2.72
C GLY A 630 -7.79 29.84 -1.79
N GLY A 631 -8.50 30.12 -0.70
CA GLY A 631 -9.06 29.11 0.21
C GLY A 631 -10.32 28.41 -0.31
N LYS A 632 -10.80 28.79 -1.49
CA LYS A 632 -11.98 28.20 -2.16
C LYS A 632 -11.63 27.07 -3.13
N PHE A 633 -10.35 26.88 -3.42
CA PHE A 633 -9.85 25.89 -4.37
C PHE A 633 -8.44 25.45 -3.98
N THR A 634 -7.84 24.56 -4.75
CA THR A 634 -6.49 24.04 -4.49
C THR A 634 -5.68 23.97 -5.78
N ASP A 635 -4.41 23.58 -5.62
CA ASP A 635 -3.44 23.34 -6.67
C ASP A 635 -2.93 21.90 -6.53
N PRO A 636 -3.09 21.02 -7.54
CA PRO A 636 -2.63 19.63 -7.50
C PRO A 636 -1.16 19.46 -7.10
N SER A 637 -0.31 20.43 -7.44
CA SER A 637 1.11 20.40 -7.11
C SER A 637 1.42 20.66 -5.64
N TYR A 638 0.44 21.11 -4.85
CA TYR A 638 0.59 21.34 -3.41
C TYR A 638 0.23 20.09 -2.60
N HIS A 639 -0.30 19.05 -3.24
CA HIS A 639 -0.65 17.80 -2.57
C HIS A 639 0.56 16.88 -2.43
N LEU A 640 1.12 16.85 -1.21
CA LEU A 640 2.21 15.94 -0.81
C LEU A 640 1.77 15.05 0.37
N PRO A 641 1.02 13.96 0.11
CA PRO A 641 0.50 13.09 1.17
C PRO A 641 1.60 12.55 2.11
N ALA A 642 2.78 12.25 1.57
CA ALA A 642 3.96 11.84 2.32
C ALA A 642 4.36 12.81 3.44
N PHE A 643 4.19 14.13 3.23
CA PHE A 643 4.52 15.12 4.26
C PHE A 643 3.51 15.07 5.40
N TYR A 644 2.22 14.87 5.12
CA TYR A 644 1.23 14.68 6.18
C TYR A 644 1.48 13.39 6.98
N GLU A 645 2.01 12.32 6.37
CA GLU A 645 2.46 11.12 7.09
C GLU A 645 3.65 11.42 8.03
N VAL A 646 4.58 12.29 7.61
CA VAL A 646 5.67 12.81 8.46
C VAL A 646 5.09 13.61 9.63
N TRP A 647 4.15 14.52 9.38
CA TRP A 647 3.53 15.36 10.40
C TRP A 647 2.75 14.52 11.41
N ALA A 648 2.00 13.53 10.91
CA ALA A 648 1.27 12.58 11.74
C ALA A 648 2.17 11.83 12.73
N LYS A 649 3.43 11.57 12.36
CA LYS A 649 4.40 10.86 13.20
C LYS A 649 5.20 11.79 14.12
N TRP A 650 5.60 12.97 13.64
CA TRP A 650 6.67 13.75 14.27
C TRP A 650 6.39 15.24 14.44
N ALA A 651 5.24 15.77 14.03
CA ALA A 651 4.88 17.14 14.39
C ALA A 651 4.65 17.28 15.91
N ASN A 652 4.24 16.19 16.58
CA ASN A 652 3.97 16.12 18.02
C ASN A 652 3.08 17.28 18.51
N ASP A 653 2.04 17.57 17.76
CA ASP A 653 1.16 18.74 17.91
C ASP A 653 -0.27 18.35 18.34
N GLY A 654 -0.47 17.10 18.74
CA GLY A 654 -1.78 16.55 19.12
C GLY A 654 -2.73 16.25 17.95
N ARG A 655 -2.34 16.45 16.68
CA ARG A 655 -3.23 16.33 15.50
C ARG A 655 -2.90 15.16 14.58
N SER A 656 -2.25 14.11 15.10
CA SER A 656 -1.78 12.96 14.30
C SER A 656 -2.85 12.34 13.38
N GLN A 657 -4.06 12.10 13.90
CA GLN A 657 -5.15 11.50 13.12
C GLN A 657 -5.68 12.43 12.03
N PHE A 658 -5.72 13.74 12.29
CA PHE A 658 -6.10 14.74 11.28
C PHE A 658 -5.11 14.72 10.11
N TRP A 659 -3.80 14.70 10.38
CA TRP A 659 -2.78 14.65 9.34
C TRP A 659 -2.84 13.36 8.51
N LYS A 660 -3.08 12.20 9.13
CA LYS A 660 -3.33 10.95 8.38
C LYS A 660 -4.53 11.11 7.43
N LYS A 661 -5.60 11.77 7.89
CA LYS A 661 -6.78 11.99 7.06
C LYS A 661 -6.50 12.94 5.89
N CYS A 662 -5.71 14.00 6.09
CA CYS A 662 -5.26 14.87 5.00
C CYS A 662 -4.42 14.12 3.95
N ALA A 663 -3.60 13.14 4.37
CA ALA A 663 -2.85 12.27 3.46
C ALA A 663 -3.79 11.43 2.58
N GLU A 664 -4.77 10.77 3.18
CA GLU A 664 -5.80 10.01 2.45
C GLU A 664 -6.57 10.90 1.46
N LYS A 665 -7.09 12.04 1.92
CA LYS A 665 -7.88 12.96 1.11
C LYS A 665 -7.09 13.54 -0.06
N SER A 666 -5.81 13.83 0.14
CA SER A 666 -4.94 14.29 -0.93
C SER A 666 -4.71 13.23 -2.01
N ARG A 667 -4.57 11.95 -1.64
CA ARG A 667 -4.50 10.85 -2.63
C ARG A 667 -5.81 10.73 -3.40
N GLU A 668 -6.95 10.71 -2.70
CA GLU A 668 -8.28 10.68 -3.33
C GLU A 668 -8.51 11.87 -4.28
N PHE A 669 -8.03 13.06 -3.93
CA PHE A 669 -8.16 14.27 -4.74
C PHE A 669 -7.36 14.16 -6.05
N LEU A 670 -6.13 13.65 -6.00
CA LEU A 670 -5.29 13.49 -7.19
C LEU A 670 -5.94 12.56 -8.23
N HIS A 671 -6.70 11.55 -7.80
CA HIS A 671 -7.48 10.70 -8.72
C HIS A 671 -8.51 11.49 -9.51
N LYS A 672 -9.10 12.53 -8.91
CA LYS A 672 -10.21 13.29 -9.49
C LYS A 672 -9.73 14.38 -10.45
N CYS A 673 -8.59 15.00 -10.17
CA CYS A 673 -8.10 16.16 -10.94
C CYS A 673 -7.17 15.82 -12.11
N ILE A 674 -6.57 14.63 -12.11
CA ILE A 674 -5.68 14.19 -13.19
C ILE A 674 -6.47 13.53 -14.32
N ASN A 675 -6.18 13.95 -15.56
CA ASN A 675 -6.77 13.34 -16.74
C ASN A 675 -6.30 11.89 -16.91
N GLU A 676 -7.24 10.95 -16.94
CA GLU A 676 -6.92 9.51 -16.99
C GLU A 676 -6.27 9.03 -18.29
N LYS A 677 -6.34 9.81 -19.37
CA LYS A 677 -5.80 9.46 -20.70
C LYS A 677 -4.40 10.01 -20.91
N THR A 678 -4.10 11.18 -20.36
CA THR A 678 -2.81 11.88 -20.57
C THR A 678 -1.93 11.89 -19.34
N GLY A 679 -2.50 11.70 -18.14
CA GLY A 679 -1.79 11.87 -16.88
C GLY A 679 -1.50 13.34 -16.54
N LEU A 680 -2.06 14.30 -17.29
CA LEU A 680 -1.87 15.73 -17.04
C LEU A 680 -2.91 16.25 -16.04
N ASN A 681 -2.47 17.13 -15.15
CA ASN A 681 -3.31 17.90 -14.22
C ASN A 681 -3.34 19.39 -14.61
N PRO A 682 -4.36 20.15 -14.16
CA PRO A 682 -4.35 21.60 -14.24
C PRO A 682 -3.41 22.20 -13.18
N ASP A 683 -2.96 23.45 -13.36
CA ASP A 683 -2.29 24.20 -12.29
C ASP A 683 -3.24 24.39 -11.11
N TYR A 684 -4.49 24.84 -11.33
CA TYR A 684 -5.48 25.04 -10.26
C TYR A 684 -6.79 24.31 -10.56
N CYS A 685 -7.43 23.78 -9.54
CA CYS A 685 -8.76 23.18 -9.66
C CYS A 685 -9.59 23.26 -8.37
N ASN A 686 -10.89 23.07 -8.52
CA ASN A 686 -11.83 23.01 -7.39
C ASN A 686 -11.52 21.81 -6.49
N TYR A 687 -11.96 21.85 -5.23
CA TYR A 687 -11.73 20.74 -4.27
C TYR A 687 -12.35 19.40 -4.69
N ASP A 688 -13.33 19.40 -5.60
CA ASP A 688 -13.90 18.18 -6.18
C ASP A 688 -13.05 17.60 -7.33
N GLY A 689 -11.98 18.28 -7.73
CA GLY A 689 -11.06 17.93 -8.81
C GLY A 689 -11.42 18.54 -10.17
N SER A 690 -12.55 19.23 -10.30
CA SER A 690 -12.97 19.84 -11.56
C SER A 690 -12.17 21.08 -11.92
N LEU A 691 -11.97 21.30 -13.23
CA LEU A 691 -11.37 22.54 -13.76
C LEU A 691 -12.14 23.78 -13.27
N MET A 692 -11.41 24.87 -13.03
CA MET A 692 -11.97 26.14 -12.54
C MET A 692 -12.86 26.81 -13.59
N LYS A 693 -12.56 26.64 -14.89
CA LYS A 693 -13.30 27.22 -16.03
C LYS A 693 -13.48 28.73 -15.95
N THR A 694 -12.45 29.43 -15.47
CA THR A 694 -12.51 30.89 -15.28
C THR A 694 -12.29 31.69 -16.57
N GLY A 695 -11.83 31.04 -17.64
CA GLY A 695 -11.40 31.70 -18.88
C GLY A 695 -10.10 32.50 -18.72
N ARG A 696 -9.42 32.40 -17.56
CA ARG A 696 -8.11 33.01 -17.33
C ARG A 696 -6.99 32.08 -17.81
N LEU A 697 -5.83 32.68 -18.10
CA LEU A 697 -4.65 31.94 -18.57
C LEU A 697 -4.15 30.88 -17.58
N LEU A 698 -4.20 31.22 -16.29
CA LEU A 698 -3.80 30.37 -15.17
C LEU A 698 -5.00 29.60 -14.64
N GLY A 699 -4.77 28.35 -14.26
CA GLY A 699 -5.78 27.46 -13.69
C GLY A 699 -5.92 26.18 -14.50
N ASP A 700 -6.63 26.21 -15.61
CA ASP A 700 -7.18 24.98 -16.22
C ASP A 700 -6.18 24.15 -17.06
N ALA A 701 -4.99 24.68 -17.35
CA ALA A 701 -4.00 24.02 -18.19
C ALA A 701 -2.84 23.45 -17.36
N PHE A 702 -2.17 22.44 -17.91
CA PHE A 702 -0.91 21.90 -17.37
C PHE A 702 0.22 22.88 -17.68
N ARG A 703 0.75 23.57 -16.66
CA ARG A 703 1.89 24.49 -16.81
C ARG A 703 2.86 24.34 -15.62
N TYR A 704 3.54 25.42 -15.22
CA TYR A 704 4.70 25.38 -14.35
C TYR A 704 4.45 24.70 -13.00
N ASP A 705 3.35 25.01 -12.33
CA ASP A 705 3.00 24.40 -11.04
C ASP A 705 2.78 22.90 -11.21
N SER A 706 2.04 22.52 -12.27
CA SER A 706 1.71 21.14 -12.61
C SER A 706 2.92 20.23 -12.78
N TRP A 707 4.08 20.75 -13.15
CA TRP A 707 5.30 19.95 -13.35
C TRP A 707 5.77 19.23 -12.10
N ARG A 708 5.36 19.66 -10.90
CA ARG A 708 5.77 19.04 -9.62
C ARG A 708 4.97 17.78 -9.30
N VAL A 709 3.73 17.65 -9.79
CA VAL A 709 2.84 16.52 -9.51
C VAL A 709 3.49 15.15 -9.78
N PRO A 710 4.20 14.93 -10.91
CA PRO A 710 4.93 13.68 -11.15
C PRO A 710 5.90 13.29 -10.02
N MET A 711 6.66 14.24 -9.47
CA MET A 711 7.63 13.95 -8.42
C MET A 711 6.97 13.82 -7.04
N ASN A 712 5.89 14.55 -6.79
CA ASN A 712 5.11 14.44 -5.55
C ASN A 712 4.51 13.05 -5.41
N ILE A 713 3.95 12.52 -6.50
CA ILE A 713 3.45 11.14 -6.58
C ILE A 713 4.61 10.15 -6.39
N ALA A 714 5.76 10.39 -7.00
CA ALA A 714 6.95 9.56 -6.80
C ALA A 714 7.45 9.57 -5.34
N LEU A 715 7.35 10.71 -4.64
CA LEU A 715 7.69 10.82 -3.22
C LEU A 715 6.75 9.99 -2.35
N ASP A 716 5.43 10.17 -2.53
CA ASP A 716 4.42 9.45 -1.75
C ASP A 716 4.49 7.94 -2.01
N TYR A 717 4.69 7.52 -3.26
CA TYR A 717 4.94 6.13 -3.58
C TYR A 717 6.19 5.60 -2.86
N SER A 718 7.32 6.31 -2.97
CA SER A 718 8.58 5.87 -2.38
C SER A 718 8.54 5.80 -0.85
N TRP A 719 7.79 6.67 -0.19
CA TRP A 719 7.77 6.76 1.27
C TRP A 719 6.62 5.96 1.88
N ALA A 720 5.41 6.12 1.38
CA ALA A 720 4.20 5.52 1.95
C ALA A 720 3.70 4.31 1.14
N CYS A 721 3.74 4.37 -0.20
CA CYS A 721 3.24 3.33 -1.11
C CYS A 721 1.79 2.89 -0.82
N LYS A 722 0.94 3.82 -0.33
CA LYS A 722 -0.44 3.51 0.09
C LYS A 722 -1.47 3.52 -1.03
N ASP A 723 -1.13 4.08 -2.20
CA ASP A 723 -2.01 4.19 -3.38
C ASP A 723 -1.33 3.63 -4.64
N LYS A 724 -0.62 2.52 -4.43
CA LYS A 724 0.31 1.89 -5.37
C LYS A 724 -0.26 1.71 -6.77
N GLU A 725 -1.45 1.13 -6.90
CA GLU A 725 -2.01 0.79 -8.22
C GLU A 725 -2.32 2.03 -9.07
N TRP A 726 -2.96 3.03 -8.47
CA TRP A 726 -3.28 4.26 -9.18
C TRP A 726 -2.02 5.07 -9.50
N GLN A 727 -1.07 5.16 -8.56
CA GLN A 727 0.20 5.85 -8.76
C GLN A 727 1.02 5.22 -9.91
N GLN A 728 1.03 3.88 -10.01
CA GLN A 728 1.63 3.15 -11.14
C GLN A 728 0.91 3.45 -12.47
N LYS A 729 -0.42 3.44 -12.47
CA LYS A 729 -1.22 3.80 -13.64
C LYS A 729 -0.90 5.22 -14.09
N TYR A 730 -0.90 6.19 -13.17
CA TYR A 730 -0.56 7.57 -13.42
C TYR A 730 0.81 7.72 -14.11
N ALA A 731 1.86 7.15 -13.51
CA ALA A 731 3.22 7.29 -14.03
C ALA A 731 3.34 6.73 -15.46
N ASN A 732 2.71 5.58 -15.73
CA ASN A 732 2.66 4.99 -17.05
C ASN A 732 1.87 5.84 -18.05
N THR A 733 0.69 6.37 -17.65
CA THR A 733 -0.14 7.21 -18.52
C THR A 733 0.60 8.48 -18.91
N LEU A 734 1.17 9.20 -17.94
CA LEU A 734 1.96 10.41 -18.17
C LEU A 734 3.13 10.12 -19.11
N GLN A 735 3.93 9.09 -18.80
CA GLN A 735 5.10 8.76 -19.59
C GLN A 735 4.72 8.30 -21.00
N ASN A 736 3.62 7.56 -21.18
CA ASN A 736 3.10 7.22 -22.50
C ASN A 736 2.70 8.46 -23.31
N PHE A 737 2.00 9.41 -22.70
CA PHE A 737 1.63 10.67 -23.35
C PHE A 737 2.89 11.43 -23.78
N LEU A 738 3.82 11.71 -22.87
CA LEU A 738 5.04 12.45 -23.18
C LEU A 738 5.93 11.74 -24.21
N TYR A 739 6.01 10.41 -24.14
CA TYR A 739 6.74 9.62 -25.12
C TYR A 739 6.10 9.76 -26.52
N SER A 740 4.77 9.85 -26.61
CA SER A 740 4.08 10.11 -27.88
C SER A 740 4.34 11.51 -28.46
N GLN A 741 4.72 12.48 -27.61
CA GLN A 741 5.14 13.83 -28.02
C GLN A 741 6.64 13.91 -28.38
N GLY A 742 7.38 12.81 -28.21
CA GLY A 742 8.82 12.71 -28.41
C GLY A 742 9.61 13.01 -27.13
N ILE A 743 10.40 12.04 -26.67
CA ILE A 743 11.15 12.11 -25.40
C ILE A 743 12.15 13.28 -25.33
N ASP A 744 12.71 13.69 -26.48
CA ASP A 744 13.65 14.81 -26.60
C ASP A 744 12.98 16.13 -27.03
N SER A 745 11.65 16.16 -27.16
CA SER A 745 10.94 17.28 -27.79
C SER A 745 9.60 17.66 -27.17
N PHE A 746 9.08 16.89 -26.21
CA PHE A 746 7.81 17.24 -25.56
C PHE A 746 7.89 18.64 -24.94
N LEU A 747 6.82 19.40 -25.11
CA LEU A 747 6.72 20.78 -24.68
C LEU A 747 6.29 20.90 -23.22
N ASP A 748 6.40 22.10 -22.68
CA ASP A 748 6.28 22.39 -21.26
C ASP A 748 4.88 22.86 -20.83
N GLN A 749 3.93 22.98 -21.76
CA GLN A 749 2.54 23.38 -21.49
C GLN A 749 1.53 22.70 -22.43
N TYR A 750 0.42 22.21 -21.86
CA TYR A 750 -0.68 21.54 -22.59
C TYR A 750 -2.03 21.85 -21.90
N ASN A 751 -3.12 21.71 -22.65
CA ASN A 751 -4.42 21.47 -22.01
C ASN A 751 -4.41 20.08 -21.36
N VAL A 752 -5.21 19.88 -20.31
CA VAL A 752 -5.23 18.61 -19.57
C VAL A 752 -5.64 17.40 -20.42
N ASP A 753 -6.35 17.62 -21.52
CA ASP A 753 -6.73 16.59 -22.48
C ASP A 753 -5.61 16.23 -23.48
N GLY A 754 -4.46 16.90 -23.39
CA GLY A 754 -3.27 16.68 -24.21
C GLY A 754 -3.21 17.55 -25.47
N THR A 755 -4.22 18.39 -25.73
CA THR A 755 -4.16 19.36 -26.83
C THR A 755 -3.22 20.53 -26.50
N MET A 756 -2.77 21.23 -27.53
CA MET A 756 -1.90 22.39 -27.35
C MET A 756 -2.66 23.58 -26.77
N VAL A 757 -2.01 24.31 -25.87
CA VAL A 757 -2.54 25.59 -25.36
C VAL A 757 -2.57 26.64 -26.45
N GLU A 758 -3.64 27.44 -26.51
CA GLU A 758 -3.71 28.61 -27.41
C GLU A 758 -2.85 29.76 -26.88
N ASP A 759 -2.90 29.98 -25.57
CA ASP A 759 -2.06 30.96 -24.88
C ASP A 759 -0.93 30.31 -24.09
N ILE A 760 0.28 30.77 -24.39
CA ILE A 760 1.52 30.35 -23.74
C ILE A 760 1.78 31.26 -22.53
N LEU A 761 1.98 30.68 -21.35
CA LEU A 761 2.50 31.40 -20.20
C LEU A 761 4.03 31.53 -20.35
N PRO A 762 4.62 32.73 -20.30
CA PRO A 762 6.08 32.88 -20.40
C PRO A 762 6.79 32.47 -19.11
N ALA A 763 8.01 31.94 -19.24
CA ALA A 763 8.87 31.60 -18.10
C ALA A 763 9.65 32.83 -17.60
N GLY A 764 9.01 33.66 -16.76
CA GLY A 764 9.62 34.91 -16.29
C GLY A 764 9.92 35.86 -17.45
N THR A 765 11.20 36.18 -17.67
CA THR A 765 11.66 37.07 -18.75
C THR A 765 11.90 36.35 -20.08
N ALA A 766 11.66 35.04 -20.17
CA ALA A 766 11.78 34.29 -21.41
C ALA A 766 10.82 34.81 -22.50
N PRO A 767 11.18 34.70 -23.79
CA PRO A 767 10.23 34.89 -24.88
C PRO A 767 8.97 34.01 -24.70
N LYS A 768 7.80 34.48 -25.14
CA LYS A 768 6.53 33.72 -25.11
C LYS A 768 6.61 32.56 -26.11
N ALA A 769 7.22 31.45 -25.69
CA ALA A 769 7.45 30.25 -26.47
C ALA A 769 7.33 29.00 -25.59
N LEU A 770 6.87 27.91 -26.20
CA LEU A 770 6.88 26.59 -25.59
C LEU A 770 8.30 26.03 -25.60
N ARG A 771 8.70 25.38 -24.52
CA ARG A 771 10.08 24.88 -24.33
C ARG A 771 10.08 23.40 -24.03
N HIS A 772 11.24 22.76 -24.22
CA HIS A 772 11.53 21.45 -23.66
C HIS A 772 12.34 21.65 -22.36
N SER A 773 11.63 21.98 -21.27
CA SER A 773 12.25 22.43 -20.01
C SER A 773 12.90 21.27 -19.27
N ILE A 774 14.16 21.44 -18.84
CA ILE A 774 14.86 20.38 -18.06
C ILE A 774 14.16 20.10 -16.71
N GLY A 775 13.47 21.08 -16.12
CA GLY A 775 12.65 20.87 -14.94
C GLY A 775 11.53 19.87 -15.19
N PHE A 776 10.78 20.00 -16.29
CA PHE A 776 9.73 19.04 -16.62
C PHE A 776 10.27 17.67 -17.04
N VAL A 777 11.42 17.62 -17.73
CA VAL A 777 12.17 16.37 -17.98
C VAL A 777 12.53 15.69 -16.68
N ALA A 778 13.02 16.44 -15.70
CA ALA A 778 13.46 15.92 -14.40
C ALA A 778 12.31 15.26 -13.63
N THR A 779 11.15 15.92 -13.53
CA THR A 779 10.00 15.39 -12.76
C THR A 779 9.34 14.21 -13.46
N SER A 780 9.27 14.24 -14.80
CA SER A 780 8.82 13.11 -15.62
C SER A 780 9.74 11.89 -15.47
N ALA A 781 11.05 12.10 -15.32
CA ALA A 781 12.00 11.04 -15.00
C ALA A 781 11.85 10.53 -13.56
N ALA A 782 11.56 11.40 -12.58
CA ALA A 782 11.29 10.98 -11.19
C ALA A 782 10.09 10.02 -11.09
N ALA A 783 9.06 10.21 -11.92
CA ALA A 783 7.91 9.30 -12.01
C ALA A 783 8.30 7.84 -12.39
N SER A 784 9.50 7.62 -12.95
CA SER A 784 10.02 6.27 -13.22
C SER A 784 10.32 5.44 -11.97
N LEU A 785 10.37 6.06 -10.78
CA LEU A 785 10.37 5.30 -9.52
C LEU A 785 9.10 4.47 -9.33
N VAL A 786 8.00 4.94 -9.93
CA VAL A 786 6.65 4.41 -9.79
C VAL A 786 6.27 3.57 -11.00
N SER A 787 6.70 3.94 -12.21
CA SER A 787 6.34 3.24 -13.45
C SER A 787 6.70 1.75 -13.44
N ASN A 788 5.80 0.92 -13.99
CA ASN A 788 6.02 -0.52 -14.14
C ASN A 788 6.35 -0.94 -15.59
N HIS A 789 6.36 -0.01 -16.56
CA HIS A 789 6.80 -0.27 -17.93
C HIS A 789 8.27 0.14 -18.15
N VAL A 790 8.93 -0.45 -19.15
CA VAL A 790 10.37 -0.24 -19.37
C VAL A 790 10.74 1.14 -19.91
N LYS A 791 9.80 1.87 -20.55
CA LYS A 791 10.02 3.24 -21.06
C LYS A 791 10.49 4.21 -19.96
N GLY A 792 10.09 3.98 -18.70
CA GLY A 792 10.55 4.80 -17.59
C GLY A 792 12.08 4.84 -17.46
N ARG A 793 12.79 3.78 -17.86
CA ARG A 793 14.26 3.75 -17.90
C ARG A 793 14.84 4.65 -18.98
N GLU A 794 14.12 4.87 -20.08
CA GLU A 794 14.55 5.82 -21.12
C GLU A 794 14.46 7.26 -20.59
N PHE A 795 13.37 7.63 -19.92
CA PHE A 795 13.27 8.94 -19.24
C PHE A 795 14.43 9.18 -18.28
N VAL A 796 14.78 8.18 -17.46
CA VAL A 796 15.92 8.28 -16.52
C VAL A 796 17.25 8.39 -17.27
N SER A 797 17.43 7.64 -18.36
CA SER A 797 18.65 7.70 -19.18
C SER A 797 18.81 9.03 -19.90
N HIS A 798 17.74 9.58 -20.46
CA HIS A 798 17.73 10.90 -21.09
C HIS A 798 18.00 11.99 -20.04
N PHE A 799 17.35 11.94 -18.89
CA PHE A 799 17.59 12.90 -17.81
C PHE A 799 19.02 12.83 -17.25
N TRP A 800 19.59 11.63 -17.06
CA TRP A 800 20.98 11.46 -16.62
C TRP A 800 21.98 12.19 -17.54
N ASN A 801 21.73 12.10 -18.86
CA ASN A 801 22.56 12.69 -19.90
C ASN A 801 22.19 14.15 -20.24
N ALA A 802 21.02 14.62 -19.79
CA ALA A 802 20.56 15.98 -20.04
C ALA A 802 21.49 17.00 -19.39
N LYS A 803 21.70 18.11 -20.10
CA LYS A 803 22.52 19.23 -19.63
C LYS A 803 21.62 20.40 -19.25
N HIS A 804 21.94 21.04 -18.13
CA HIS A 804 21.29 22.28 -17.74
C HIS A 804 22.07 23.44 -18.37
N GLU A 805 21.68 23.79 -19.59
CA GLU A 805 22.32 24.81 -20.42
C GLU A 805 21.25 25.78 -20.93
N PRO A 806 21.62 27.02 -21.34
CA PRO A 806 20.68 27.94 -21.94
C PRO A 806 19.99 27.33 -23.17
N ASP A 807 18.71 27.61 -23.35
CA ASP A 807 17.98 27.14 -24.53
C ASP A 807 18.42 27.86 -25.82
N LYS A 808 17.82 27.51 -26.95
CA LYS A 808 18.16 28.11 -28.27
C LYS A 808 17.94 29.62 -28.32
N ALA A 809 17.08 30.17 -27.46
CA ALA A 809 16.85 31.61 -27.33
C ALA A 809 17.78 32.26 -26.29
N GLY A 810 18.68 31.49 -25.67
CA GLY A 810 19.62 31.94 -24.65
C GLY A 810 19.02 32.04 -23.24
N PHE A 811 17.78 31.57 -23.02
CA PHE A 811 17.15 31.59 -21.72
C PHE A 811 17.65 30.44 -20.85
N PHE A 812 17.97 30.76 -19.58
CA PHE A 812 18.44 29.79 -18.59
C PHE A 812 17.70 30.03 -17.28
N ASP A 813 17.11 28.98 -16.72
CA ASP A 813 16.44 29.03 -15.43
C ASP A 813 17.26 28.25 -14.39
N GLY A 814 18.06 28.96 -13.59
CA GLY A 814 18.79 28.37 -12.47
C GLY A 814 17.92 28.06 -11.25
N TYR A 815 16.73 28.67 -11.18
CA TYR A 815 15.85 28.61 -10.02
C TYR A 815 14.89 27.43 -10.12
N TYR A 816 13.91 27.51 -11.01
CA TYR A 816 12.83 26.50 -11.02
C TYR A 816 13.33 25.21 -11.64
N ASP A 817 13.82 25.26 -12.89
CA ASP A 817 14.44 24.10 -13.56
C ASP A 817 15.59 23.49 -12.72
N GLY A 818 16.42 24.33 -12.09
CA GLY A 818 17.53 23.90 -11.24
C GLY A 818 17.10 23.15 -9.97
N LEU A 819 16.10 23.66 -9.26
CA LEU A 819 15.57 23.03 -8.05
C LEU A 819 14.82 21.72 -8.38
N LEU A 820 13.97 21.69 -9.41
CA LEU A 820 13.28 20.46 -9.80
C LEU A 820 14.28 19.38 -10.27
N ARG A 821 15.33 19.78 -10.98
CA ARG A 821 16.45 18.90 -11.36
C ARG A 821 17.14 18.31 -10.13
N LEU A 822 17.44 19.12 -9.10
CA LEU A 822 18.04 18.65 -7.86
C LEU A 822 17.15 17.60 -7.17
N PHE A 823 15.87 17.90 -6.97
CA PHE A 823 14.95 16.96 -6.33
C PHE A 823 14.79 15.66 -7.12
N ALA A 824 14.70 15.70 -8.45
CA ALA A 824 14.64 14.50 -9.28
C ALA A 824 15.90 13.62 -9.14
N PHE A 825 17.10 14.21 -9.08
CA PHE A 825 18.33 13.46 -8.79
C PHE A 825 18.32 12.86 -7.39
N MET A 826 17.80 13.57 -6.38
CA MET A 826 17.64 13.04 -5.02
C MET A 826 16.65 11.87 -4.99
N HIS A 827 15.54 11.95 -5.72
CA HIS A 827 14.57 10.87 -5.89
C HIS A 827 15.23 9.63 -6.49
N LEU A 828 15.80 9.76 -7.69
CA LEU A 828 16.29 8.65 -8.49
C LEU A 828 17.56 7.98 -7.91
N SER A 829 18.30 8.69 -7.05
CA SER A 829 19.46 8.16 -6.33
C SER A 829 19.12 7.54 -4.96
N GLY A 830 17.86 7.66 -4.50
CA GLY A 830 17.46 7.24 -3.16
C GLY A 830 18.01 8.13 -2.04
N ARG A 831 18.43 9.37 -2.35
CA ARG A 831 18.94 10.36 -1.39
C ARG A 831 17.89 11.35 -0.89
N TYR A 832 16.65 11.28 -1.39
CA TYR A 832 15.51 11.97 -0.78
C TYR A 832 14.84 11.07 0.27
N GLN A 833 15.23 11.24 1.54
CA GLN A 833 14.91 10.29 2.60
C GLN A 833 14.02 10.89 3.69
N ILE A 834 13.21 10.05 4.32
CA ILE A 834 12.56 10.35 5.59
C ILE A 834 13.65 10.44 6.66
N ILE A 835 13.75 11.59 7.31
CA ILE A 835 14.69 11.82 8.41
C ILE A 835 13.96 11.55 9.72
N LYS A 836 14.30 10.43 10.36
CA LYS A 836 13.72 10.01 11.65
C LYS A 836 14.49 10.63 12.82
N PRO A 837 13.86 10.82 14.00
CA PRO A 837 14.58 11.21 15.20
C PRO A 837 15.72 10.22 15.49
N GLN A 838 16.89 10.73 15.87
CA GLN A 838 17.96 9.89 16.41
C GLN A 838 17.46 9.24 17.72
N LYS A 839 17.70 7.94 17.88
CA LYS A 839 17.31 7.19 19.08
C LYS A 839 18.24 7.47 20.25
#